data_AF-A0A3R7K8P6-F1
#
_entry.id   AF-A0A3R7K8P6-F1
#
_cell.length_a   1.000
_cell.length_b   1.000
_cell.length_c   1.000
_cell.angle_alpha   90.00
_cell.angle_beta   90.00
_cell.angle_gamma   90.00
#
_symmetry.space_group_name_H-M   'P 1'
#
loop_
_entity.id
_entity.type
_entity.pdbx_description
1 polymer ?
#
loop_
_entity_poly.entity_id
_entity_poly.type
_entity_poly.pdbx_seq_one_letter_code
_entity_poly.pdbx_strand_id
1 'polypeptide(L)'
;MRAFVLVYALVVVPTISSAFSFSSFWEDSSEASEANPAGEEGNAKTSVDVNGSGVALIQPLLKATDWFLTEQEISDSRGGSPRSDLSVYTTGNAVTLLTVTNEFFNAVYDDFTATKEGDRVLIAAWEVSLITLKPDIDPTGVKTGFREVIAGVVERGASVNILGWSNIVHRTLNIKARDAVNKIPKSPVNGARALYIFDDRVRTFTSSHHQKAMVIAANSSSASKDQPIAYVGGLEITNDRWDTIYHNNSAFRDATNITFVRKGWIDGHLRIHGPAAKDVANNFLARWNSNYTPGDGLEDKLLDFENPEYEDLPMLDYASSRTTASLGSHSVQIVRTFSCEYDHYKEFAPHGETSLFQARIKAIKNAKNYIYVEDQYFILVPELLDALLAVMPTIQRLVIVTNAQDNGFQATGYAKYFYNMVSPLLEKYPDKIKLYTTKRDLKVFVHSKLAIIDDVYLSVGSANWNRRSMTSDSELSASVVDRDTMEAPDGITVNKLARDFRIRKFVEMTGLRYDELDAMTFLEAADQMGKAAVDESTILQVLEPKKHVYFPIFTNFVREQIDPQDTCTTEGCNMGKWLTIEEKYELIKKHRRSPSLSQAKLAKWAATAFNLPCPPSANTVKYILQSADSIEEKQRQGITKRGRDVVCPDLERSLKQFVDNCEANETRLSRKLLVQQAHQILEEMPEDTRPKMTLSVGWMTNFMARNGLRFRQFRRRRGEDESEKDEAEPGQPQRVVTDVTDHLALARAIPARQVEEEEDTVDPSTPVIEALNTEKTVMITGANRGIGLAFVKHYVEQGWNVIATLRDLDKEGNEHLIALNPWKMVPLDVSVEESIQVAARALEGVSIDLLINNAGMAGLYGLYDTTVEDCMRQFQVNALGPLLVTRALVPNLRLAVAARGSAFVAQVTSRIGSISDNSSGGAYAHRASKGALNVFTKSLAIDLEPQNIGCLLLHPGNVNTAYSNFTGAVEPEESVEGMTRLIARAKIGDPLRLLHFGKGDIIDW
;
A
#
# COMPACT_ATOMS: atom_id res chain seq x y z
N MET A 1 -19.63 -13.43 -2.45
CA MET A 1 -19.72 -14.03 -1.09
C MET A 1 -18.60 -15.04 -0.76
N ARG A 2 -18.40 -16.16 -1.47
CA ARG A 2 -17.42 -17.19 -1.02
C ARG A 2 -15.93 -16.79 -1.11
N ALA A 3 -15.51 -15.98 -2.08
CA ALA A 3 -14.15 -15.41 -2.13
C ALA A 3 -13.91 -14.29 -1.11
N PHE A 4 -14.99 -13.65 -0.63
CA PHE A 4 -14.95 -12.52 0.31
C PHE A 4 -14.86 -12.97 1.77
N VAL A 5 -15.35 -14.16 2.09
CA VAL A 5 -15.18 -14.80 3.41
C VAL A 5 -13.73 -15.23 3.64
N LEU A 6 -12.96 -15.51 2.58
CA LEU A 6 -11.58 -16.04 2.71
C LEU A 6 -10.58 -14.98 3.20
N VAL A 7 -10.66 -13.74 2.67
CA VAL A 7 -9.82 -12.61 3.13
C VAL A 7 -10.24 -12.17 4.53
N TYR A 8 -11.54 -12.18 4.83
CA TYR A 8 -12.05 -11.86 6.16
C TYR A 8 -11.67 -12.92 7.22
N ALA A 9 -11.72 -14.21 6.87
CA ALA A 9 -11.28 -15.31 7.75
C ALA A 9 -9.77 -15.24 8.08
N LEU A 10 -8.94 -14.78 7.14
CA LEU A 10 -7.50 -14.59 7.36
C LEU A 10 -7.17 -13.38 8.26
N VAL A 11 -8.06 -12.38 8.33
CA VAL A 11 -7.87 -11.16 9.13
C VAL A 11 -8.49 -11.27 10.53
N VAL A 12 -9.43 -12.20 10.76
CA VAL A 12 -10.35 -12.13 11.91
C VAL A 12 -10.50 -13.41 12.77
N VAL A 13 -10.02 -14.59 12.37
CA VAL A 13 -10.25 -15.77 13.23
C VAL A 13 -9.30 -15.79 14.44
N PRO A 14 -9.77 -15.74 15.71
CA PRO A 14 -9.03 -16.31 16.82
C PRO A 14 -9.10 -17.83 16.63
N THR A 15 -8.04 -18.45 16.11
CA THR A 15 -8.10 -19.87 15.80
C THR A 15 -8.16 -20.70 17.08
N ILE A 16 -9.25 -21.47 17.15
CA ILE A 16 -9.46 -22.60 18.05
C ILE A 16 -8.22 -23.49 17.99
N SER A 17 -7.73 -23.87 19.16
CA SER A 17 -6.65 -24.83 19.37
C SER A 17 -6.94 -26.12 18.61
N SER A 18 -6.14 -26.44 17.59
CA SER A 18 -5.98 -27.81 17.12
C SER A 18 -4.48 -28.12 17.03
N ALA A 19 -4.10 -29.12 17.80
CA ALA A 19 -2.75 -29.63 17.87
C ALA A 19 -2.39 -30.34 16.57
N PHE A 20 -1.31 -29.89 15.93
CA PHE A 20 -0.43 -30.78 15.17
C PHE A 20 0.99 -30.52 15.66
N SER A 21 1.45 -31.41 16.52
CA SER A 21 2.85 -31.52 16.91
C SER A 21 3.64 -32.15 15.76
N PHE A 22 4.69 -31.49 15.30
CA PHE A 22 5.84 -32.15 14.72
C PHE A 22 7.02 -31.96 15.68
N SER A 23 7.01 -32.74 16.75
CA SER A 23 8.19 -33.03 17.56
C SER A 23 8.67 -34.44 17.21
N SER A 24 9.63 -34.55 16.30
CA SER A 24 10.63 -35.62 16.28
C SER A 24 11.57 -35.36 15.11
N PHE A 25 12.74 -34.82 15.41
CA PHE A 25 14.06 -35.16 14.86
C PHE A 25 15.01 -34.08 15.38
N TRP A 26 16.22 -34.51 15.78
CA TRP A 26 17.29 -33.77 16.46
C TRP A 26 17.24 -33.86 17.99
N GLU A 27 17.58 -35.05 18.47
CA GLU A 27 18.21 -35.29 19.76
C GLU A 27 19.64 -34.73 19.77
N ASP A 28 20.01 -34.22 20.94
CA ASP A 28 21.32 -33.94 21.51
C ASP A 28 22.60 -34.09 20.68
N SER A 29 23.37 -32.98 20.64
CA SER A 29 24.77 -33.02 21.08
C SER A 29 25.22 -31.61 21.48
N SER A 30 25.23 -31.36 22.78
CA SER A 30 25.96 -30.24 23.37
C SER A 30 27.17 -30.80 24.12
N GLU A 31 28.37 -30.56 23.58
CA GLU A 31 29.60 -30.60 24.36
C GLU A 31 30.26 -29.22 24.27
N ALA A 32 30.50 -28.68 25.45
CA ALA A 32 31.09 -27.38 25.70
C ALA A 32 32.56 -27.32 25.27
N SER A 33 33.00 -26.17 24.78
CA SER A 33 34.38 -25.74 25.00
C SER A 33 34.40 -24.25 25.36
N GLU A 34 34.82 -24.00 26.59
CA GLU A 34 35.24 -22.69 27.10
C GLU A 34 36.56 -22.29 26.44
N ALA A 35 36.70 -21.03 26.02
CA ALA A 35 38.00 -20.41 25.81
C ALA A 35 37.94 -18.92 26.18
N ASN A 36 38.72 -18.56 27.20
CA ASN A 36 39.02 -17.19 27.64
C ASN A 36 39.77 -16.39 26.55
N PRO A 37 39.60 -15.05 26.49
CA PRO A 37 40.36 -14.20 25.58
C PRO A 37 41.63 -13.67 26.25
N ALA A 38 42.73 -13.62 25.49
CA ALA A 38 43.92 -12.83 25.84
C ALA A 38 44.38 -12.02 24.62
N GLY A 39 44.36 -10.70 24.81
CA GLY A 39 45.18 -9.63 24.25
C GLY A 39 45.65 -9.67 22.79
N GLU A 40 45.36 -8.58 22.07
CA GLU A 40 46.38 -7.88 21.28
C GLU A 40 45.98 -6.40 21.05
N GLU A 41 46.92 -5.49 21.34
CA GLU A 41 46.83 -4.05 21.14
C GLU A 41 47.12 -3.66 19.67
N GLY A 42 46.42 -2.62 19.19
CA GLY A 42 46.99 -1.68 18.22
C GLY A 42 46.30 -1.59 16.86
N ASN A 43 45.32 -0.68 16.71
CA ASN A 43 45.45 0.43 15.76
C ASN A 43 44.35 1.48 15.95
N ALA A 44 44.75 2.75 16.07
CA ALA A 44 43.86 3.89 16.18
C ALA A 44 43.04 4.06 14.89
N LYS A 45 41.76 3.67 14.95
CA LYS A 45 40.70 4.20 14.09
C LYS A 45 39.77 5.00 14.99
N THR A 46 39.47 6.24 14.59
CA THR A 46 38.43 7.07 15.20
C THR A 46 37.15 6.26 15.36
N SER A 47 36.88 5.83 16.60
CA SER A 47 35.67 5.12 16.97
C SER A 47 34.50 6.09 16.84
N VAL A 48 33.70 5.93 15.79
CA VAL A 48 32.35 6.49 15.78
C VAL A 48 31.64 5.88 16.96
N ASP A 49 31.11 6.71 17.85
CA ASP A 49 30.43 6.26 19.06
C ASP A 49 29.19 5.42 18.70
N VAL A 50 29.33 4.09 18.80
CA VAL A 50 28.36 3.15 18.23
C VAL A 50 27.15 2.99 19.15
N ASN A 51 27.33 3.09 20.47
CA ASN A 51 26.29 2.91 21.48
C ASN A 51 25.45 4.16 21.80
N GLY A 52 25.75 5.29 21.15
CA GLY A 52 25.08 6.56 21.34
C GLY A 52 25.42 7.29 22.64
N SER A 53 26.32 6.75 23.47
CA SER A 53 26.71 7.34 24.76
C SER A 53 27.62 8.57 24.61
N GLY A 54 28.38 8.66 23.52
CA GLY A 54 29.19 9.84 23.18
C GLY A 54 28.50 10.83 22.24
N VAL A 55 27.20 10.65 21.98
CA VAL A 55 26.38 11.73 21.41
C VAL A 55 26.07 12.72 22.53
N ALA A 56 26.62 13.93 22.40
CA ALA A 56 26.39 15.00 23.37
C ALA A 56 24.91 15.38 23.42
N LEU A 57 24.39 15.55 24.63
CA LEU A 57 23.03 16.04 24.86
C LEU A 57 22.88 17.47 24.36
N ILE A 58 21.74 17.74 23.72
CA ILE A 58 21.36 19.05 23.19
C ILE A 58 20.10 19.50 23.91
N GLN A 59 20.06 20.74 24.38
CA GLN A 59 18.86 21.31 25.00
C GLN A 59 17.64 21.17 24.04
N PRO A 60 16.57 20.45 24.44
CA PRO A 60 15.41 20.27 23.59
C PRO A 60 14.62 21.57 23.41
N LEU A 61 13.82 21.61 22.34
CA LEU A 61 12.92 22.73 22.03
C LEU A 61 11.76 22.72 23.02
N LEU A 62 11.62 23.75 23.86
CA LEU A 62 10.64 23.73 24.96
C LEU A 62 9.26 24.30 24.59
N LYS A 63 9.11 24.91 23.41
CA LYS A 63 7.88 25.63 23.06
C LYS A 63 6.94 24.75 22.24
N ALA A 64 5.66 24.80 22.58
CA ALA A 64 4.60 24.10 21.84
C ALA A 64 4.62 24.41 20.33
N THR A 65 4.93 25.64 19.94
CA THR A 65 4.99 26.08 18.53
C THR A 65 6.09 25.41 17.71
N ASP A 66 7.13 24.89 18.37
CA ASP A 66 8.18 24.16 17.67
C ASP A 66 7.67 22.78 17.25
N TRP A 67 6.86 22.14 18.10
CA TRP A 67 6.35 20.77 17.90
C TRP A 67 5.04 20.69 17.13
N PHE A 68 4.11 21.61 17.40
CA PHE A 68 2.75 21.56 16.86
C PHE A 68 2.70 22.02 15.42
N LEU A 69 1.79 21.44 14.64
CA LEU A 69 1.49 21.91 13.30
C LEU A 69 0.97 23.35 13.33
N THR A 70 1.43 24.14 12.39
CA THR A 70 0.88 25.46 12.08
C THR A 70 -0.45 25.32 11.33
N GLU A 71 -1.20 26.41 11.25
CA GLU A 71 -2.44 26.47 10.46
C GLU A 71 -2.22 26.08 8.99
N GLN A 72 -1.11 26.51 8.41
CA GLN A 72 -0.75 26.16 7.03
C GLN A 72 -0.45 24.67 6.90
N GLU A 73 0.32 24.08 7.80
CA GLU A 73 0.62 22.64 7.76
C GLU A 73 -0.65 21.79 7.96
N ILE A 74 -1.58 22.22 8.81
CA ILE A 74 -2.90 21.59 8.95
C ILE A 74 -3.68 21.70 7.63
N SER A 75 -3.72 22.88 7.01
CA SER A 75 -4.44 23.10 5.75
C SER A 75 -3.83 22.25 4.62
N ASP A 76 -2.50 22.17 4.53
CA ASP A 76 -1.79 21.34 3.55
C ASP A 76 -2.12 19.85 3.75
N SER A 77 -2.23 19.39 5.00
CA SER A 77 -2.63 18.00 5.33
C SER A 77 -4.09 17.67 4.98
N ARG A 78 -4.87 18.68 4.58
CA ARG A 78 -6.30 18.63 4.20
C ARG A 78 -6.49 19.03 2.73
N GLY A 79 -5.49 18.82 1.89
CA GLY A 79 -5.56 19.18 0.46
C GLY A 79 -5.73 20.69 0.21
N GLY A 80 -5.26 21.53 1.13
CA GLY A 80 -5.42 22.99 1.10
C GLY A 80 -6.71 23.52 1.73
N SER A 81 -7.59 22.64 2.23
CA SER A 81 -8.83 23.04 2.89
C SER A 81 -8.56 23.58 4.31
N PRO A 82 -9.07 24.79 4.66
CA PRO A 82 -8.93 25.30 6.00
C PRO A 82 -9.63 24.40 7.04
N ARG A 83 -9.15 24.44 8.28
CA ARG A 83 -9.77 23.74 9.42
C ARG A 83 -10.39 24.76 10.36
N SER A 84 -11.71 24.91 10.28
CA SER A 84 -12.48 25.90 11.07
C SER A 84 -13.18 25.31 12.29
N ASP A 85 -13.30 23.99 12.37
CA ASP A 85 -14.03 23.27 13.42
C ASP A 85 -13.19 23.00 14.67
N LEU A 86 -11.86 22.97 14.53
CA LEU A 86 -10.90 22.76 15.63
C LEU A 86 -9.87 23.88 15.65
N SER A 87 -9.42 24.25 16.86
CA SER A 87 -8.31 25.17 17.05
C SER A 87 -7.00 24.63 16.43
N VAL A 88 -6.06 25.52 16.08
CA VAL A 88 -4.69 25.09 15.69
C VAL A 88 -4.05 24.35 16.87
N TYR A 89 -4.09 24.98 18.05
CA TYR A 89 -3.81 24.36 19.35
C TYR A 89 -4.44 25.25 20.43
N THR A 90 -4.52 24.74 21.65
CA THR A 90 -5.03 25.48 22.80
C THR A 90 -4.00 25.51 23.93
N THR A 91 -4.14 26.47 24.84
CA THR A 91 -3.23 26.62 25.99
C THR A 91 -4.00 26.69 27.31
N GLY A 92 -3.30 26.42 28.41
CA GLY A 92 -3.88 26.54 29.74
C GLY A 92 -4.79 25.40 30.14
N ASN A 93 -4.70 24.26 29.45
CA ASN A 93 -5.43 23.05 29.75
C ASN A 93 -4.86 22.37 31.01
N ALA A 94 -5.71 21.71 31.79
CA ALA A 94 -5.30 20.75 32.80
C ALA A 94 -5.34 19.35 32.20
N VAL A 95 -4.19 18.71 32.04
CA VAL A 95 -4.05 17.35 31.51
C VAL A 95 -3.68 16.43 32.65
N THR A 96 -4.42 15.33 32.81
CA THR A 96 -4.14 14.25 33.76
C THR A 96 -3.69 13.03 32.97
N LEU A 97 -2.55 12.48 33.37
CA LEU A 97 -1.95 11.29 32.76
C LEU A 97 -2.61 10.04 33.31
N LEU A 98 -3.17 9.22 32.42
CA LEU A 98 -3.71 7.90 32.71
C LEU A 98 -2.77 6.89 32.07
N THR A 99 -1.66 6.60 32.74
CA THR A 99 -0.55 5.81 32.17
C THR A 99 -0.84 4.31 32.18
N VAL A 100 -1.86 3.90 32.92
CA VAL A 100 -2.28 2.51 33.14
C VAL A 100 -3.79 2.45 33.00
N THR A 101 -4.32 1.30 32.59
CA THR A 101 -5.71 1.21 32.13
C THR A 101 -6.74 1.33 33.25
N ASN A 102 -6.50 0.83 34.47
CA ASN A 102 -7.41 1.02 35.60
C ASN A 102 -7.60 2.49 35.97
N GLU A 103 -6.58 3.33 35.81
CA GLU A 103 -6.67 4.77 36.07
C GLU A 103 -7.70 5.43 35.14
N PHE A 104 -7.72 5.02 33.87
CA PHE A 104 -8.73 5.47 32.92
C PHE A 104 -10.14 5.05 33.35
N PHE A 105 -10.35 3.78 33.67
CA PHE A 105 -11.69 3.32 34.09
C PHE A 105 -12.16 3.99 35.38
N ASN A 106 -11.24 4.22 36.32
CA ASN A 106 -11.54 4.93 37.56
C ASN A 106 -11.95 6.37 37.30
N ALA A 107 -11.18 7.10 36.48
CA ALA A 107 -11.46 8.49 36.13
C ALA A 107 -12.79 8.63 35.37
N VAL A 108 -13.05 7.73 34.40
CA VAL A 108 -14.31 7.72 33.64
C VAL A 108 -15.50 7.46 34.56
N TYR A 109 -15.40 6.50 35.48
CA TYR A 109 -16.46 6.27 36.48
C TYR A 109 -16.69 7.49 37.36
N ASP A 110 -15.62 8.11 37.88
CA ASP A 110 -15.72 9.25 38.77
C ASP A 110 -16.37 10.45 38.08
N ASP A 111 -15.96 10.76 36.85
CA ASP A 111 -16.57 11.86 36.09
C ASP A 111 -18.00 11.53 35.61
N PHE A 112 -18.29 10.30 35.20
CA PHE A 112 -19.65 9.92 34.81
C PHE A 112 -20.60 9.99 36.01
N THR A 113 -20.16 9.55 37.19
CA THR A 113 -20.99 9.66 38.40
C THR A 113 -21.14 11.10 38.91
N ALA A 114 -20.25 12.01 38.49
CA ALA A 114 -20.30 13.44 38.82
C ALA A 114 -21.12 14.29 37.83
N THR A 115 -21.67 13.70 36.75
CA THR A 115 -22.51 14.44 35.79
C THR A 115 -23.73 15.06 36.45
N LYS A 116 -24.15 16.21 35.93
CA LYS A 116 -25.26 17.03 36.42
C LYS A 116 -26.35 17.16 35.37
N GLU A 117 -27.49 17.67 35.77
CA GLU A 117 -28.58 18.01 34.86
C GLU A 117 -28.07 18.91 33.71
N GLY A 118 -28.37 18.53 32.47
CA GLY A 118 -27.98 19.29 31.28
C GLY A 118 -26.58 18.99 30.74
N ASP A 119 -25.77 18.18 31.43
CA ASP A 119 -24.52 17.66 30.88
C ASP A 119 -24.80 16.68 29.73
N ARG A 120 -23.82 16.54 28.84
CA ARG A 120 -23.79 15.57 27.75
C ARG A 120 -22.55 14.73 27.83
N VAL A 121 -22.72 13.42 27.71
CA VAL A 121 -21.63 12.46 27.54
C VAL A 121 -21.60 12.05 26.07
N LEU A 122 -20.52 12.38 25.36
CA LEU A 122 -20.31 12.02 23.95
C LEU A 122 -19.22 10.95 23.88
N ILE A 123 -19.47 9.80 23.22
CA ILE A 123 -18.52 8.68 23.18
C ILE A 123 -18.33 8.22 21.73
N ALA A 124 -17.12 8.39 21.19
CA ALA A 124 -16.69 7.74 19.95
C ALA A 124 -15.85 6.51 20.31
N ALA A 125 -16.22 5.34 19.78
CA ALA A 125 -15.54 4.09 20.11
C ALA A 125 -15.49 3.13 18.90
N TRP A 126 -14.46 2.29 18.87
CA TRP A 126 -14.38 1.17 17.94
C TRP A 126 -15.24 -0.01 18.44
N GLU A 127 -15.33 -0.18 19.76
CA GLU A 127 -16.18 -1.16 20.43
C GLU A 127 -16.66 -0.66 21.80
N VAL A 128 -17.88 -1.03 22.17
CA VAL A 128 -18.44 -0.86 23.51
C VAL A 128 -19.08 -2.17 23.96
N SER A 129 -18.69 -2.65 25.15
CA SER A 129 -19.26 -3.84 25.78
C SER A 129 -19.86 -3.55 27.15
N LEU A 130 -20.73 -4.45 27.62
CA LEU A 130 -21.26 -4.45 28.98
C LEU A 130 -20.21 -4.97 29.97
N ILE A 131 -19.30 -4.09 30.38
CA ILE A 131 -18.24 -4.37 31.34
C ILE A 131 -18.49 -3.70 32.69
N THR A 132 -17.69 -4.09 33.68
CA THR A 132 -17.58 -3.43 34.98
C THR A 132 -16.44 -2.41 34.95
N LEU A 133 -16.71 -1.14 35.29
CA LEU A 133 -15.69 -0.08 35.27
C LEU A 133 -14.73 -0.16 36.47
N LYS A 134 -15.22 -0.52 37.67
CA LYS A 134 -14.40 -0.68 38.88
C LYS A 134 -14.50 -2.10 39.46
N PRO A 135 -14.01 -3.12 38.72
CA PRO A 135 -14.17 -4.51 39.10
C PRO A 135 -13.45 -4.86 40.41
N ASP A 136 -12.39 -4.14 40.76
CA ASP A 136 -11.65 -4.29 42.02
C ASP A 136 -12.45 -3.86 43.26
N ILE A 137 -13.45 -2.99 43.08
CA ILE A 137 -14.33 -2.51 44.16
C ILE A 137 -15.70 -3.19 44.11
N ASP A 138 -16.26 -3.36 42.91
CA ASP A 138 -17.55 -4.00 42.67
C ASP A 138 -17.40 -5.06 41.57
N PRO A 139 -16.86 -6.25 41.88
CA PRO A 139 -16.63 -7.33 40.92
C PRO A 139 -17.87 -7.76 40.14
N THR A 140 -19.05 -7.57 40.74
CA THR A 140 -20.34 -7.97 40.17
C THR A 140 -20.89 -6.97 39.16
N GLY A 141 -20.38 -5.73 39.16
CA GLY A 141 -20.87 -4.64 38.32
C GLY A 141 -22.27 -4.14 38.69
N VAL A 142 -22.83 -4.51 39.85
CA VAL A 142 -24.18 -4.11 40.26
C VAL A 142 -24.32 -2.58 40.37
N LYS A 143 -23.24 -1.86 40.71
CA LYS A 143 -23.21 -0.40 40.77
C LYS A 143 -22.28 0.22 39.74
N THR A 144 -21.21 -0.49 39.39
CA THR A 144 -20.12 0.03 38.54
C THR A 144 -20.14 -0.56 37.13
N GLY A 145 -21.15 -1.37 36.81
CA GLY A 145 -21.44 -1.84 35.45
C GLY A 145 -21.70 -0.67 34.52
N PHE A 146 -21.19 -0.74 33.30
CA PHE A 146 -21.27 0.34 32.33
C PHE A 146 -22.71 0.80 32.10
N ARG A 147 -23.65 -0.14 31.93
CA ARG A 147 -25.06 0.17 31.69
C ARG A 147 -25.71 0.85 32.90
N GLU A 148 -25.36 0.45 34.12
CA GLU A 148 -25.83 1.02 35.38
C GLU A 148 -25.31 2.46 35.55
N VAL A 149 -24.04 2.68 35.22
CA VAL A 149 -23.44 4.01 35.26
C VAL A 149 -24.09 4.95 34.23
N ILE A 150 -24.30 4.50 32.99
CA ILE A 150 -25.04 5.27 31.98
C ILE A 150 -26.49 5.54 32.43
N ALA A 151 -27.15 4.57 33.06
CA ALA A 151 -28.49 4.78 33.60
C ALA A 151 -28.50 5.87 34.69
N GLY A 152 -27.50 5.89 35.58
CA GLY A 152 -27.34 6.95 36.57
C GLY A 152 -27.06 8.33 35.95
N VAL A 153 -26.28 8.41 34.88
CA VAL A 153 -26.05 9.65 34.12
C VAL A 153 -27.39 10.20 33.62
N VAL A 154 -28.20 9.35 32.99
CA VAL A 154 -29.53 9.73 32.49
C VAL A 154 -30.48 10.08 33.62
N GLU A 155 -30.50 9.33 34.72
CA GLU A 155 -31.34 9.61 35.88
C GLU A 155 -31.13 11.04 36.43
N ARG A 156 -29.87 11.53 36.44
CA ARG A 156 -29.52 12.90 36.85
C ARG A 156 -29.89 13.99 35.84
N GLY A 157 -30.45 13.64 34.69
CA GLY A 157 -30.86 14.60 33.65
C GLY A 157 -29.76 14.97 32.65
N ALA A 158 -28.68 14.17 32.57
CA ALA A 158 -27.66 14.30 31.53
C ALA A 158 -27.97 13.39 30.33
N SER A 159 -27.58 13.78 29.12
CA SER A 159 -27.75 12.94 27.92
C SER A 159 -26.48 12.13 27.64
N VAL A 160 -26.63 10.99 26.96
CA VAL A 160 -25.50 10.17 26.50
C VAL A 160 -25.66 9.87 25.02
N ASN A 161 -24.63 10.12 24.22
CA ASN A 161 -24.62 9.92 22.77
C ASN A 161 -23.37 9.13 22.38
N ILE A 162 -23.56 7.93 21.84
CA ILE A 162 -22.47 7.00 21.49
C ILE A 162 -22.47 6.76 19.98
N LEU A 163 -21.33 7.05 19.35
CA LEU A 163 -20.98 6.61 18.00
C LEU A 163 -20.06 5.39 18.12
N GLY A 164 -20.60 4.20 17.99
CA GLY A 164 -19.78 2.98 17.92
C GLY A 164 -19.60 2.54 16.48
N TRP A 165 -18.38 2.12 16.12
CA TRP A 165 -18.18 1.50 14.81
C TRP A 165 -19.09 0.27 14.63
N SER A 166 -19.65 0.10 13.43
CA SER A 166 -20.45 -1.05 13.01
C SER A 166 -19.60 -2.32 12.85
N ASN A 167 -18.92 -2.70 13.91
CA ASN A 167 -17.91 -3.75 13.96
C ASN A 167 -18.52 -5.12 13.61
N ILE A 168 -18.12 -5.70 12.47
CA ILE A 168 -18.56 -7.04 12.07
C ILE A 168 -17.96 -8.12 12.99
N VAL A 169 -16.73 -7.93 13.48
CA VAL A 169 -15.98 -8.92 14.28
C VAL A 169 -16.64 -9.14 15.63
N HIS A 170 -16.94 -8.03 16.34
CA HIS A 170 -17.53 -8.04 17.68
C HIS A 170 -19.00 -7.63 17.66
N ARG A 171 -19.68 -7.85 16.53
CA ARG A 171 -21.07 -7.42 16.29
C ARG A 171 -22.01 -7.81 17.43
N THR A 172 -21.92 -9.04 17.93
CA THR A 172 -22.79 -9.51 19.02
C THR A 172 -22.58 -8.76 20.33
N LEU A 173 -21.35 -8.43 20.70
CA LEU A 173 -21.05 -7.68 21.93
C LEU A 173 -21.55 -6.24 21.81
N ASN A 174 -21.23 -5.60 20.69
CA ASN A 174 -21.66 -4.25 20.37
C ASN A 174 -23.19 -4.11 20.32
N ILE A 175 -23.90 -5.05 19.68
CA ILE A 175 -25.38 -5.04 19.64
C ILE A 175 -25.96 -5.17 21.05
N LYS A 176 -25.42 -6.08 21.88
CA LYS A 176 -25.89 -6.24 23.27
C LYS A 176 -25.73 -4.95 24.07
N ALA A 177 -24.58 -4.28 23.96
CA ALA A 177 -24.34 -3.01 24.65
C ALA A 177 -25.27 -1.90 24.12
N ARG A 178 -25.38 -1.77 22.79
CA ARG A 178 -26.29 -0.81 22.13
C ARG A 178 -27.73 -0.97 22.59
N ASP A 179 -28.25 -2.19 22.52
CA ASP A 179 -29.64 -2.46 22.89
C ASP A 179 -29.87 -2.24 24.39
N ALA A 180 -28.89 -2.55 25.24
CA ALA A 180 -28.98 -2.31 26.68
C ALA A 180 -28.95 -0.81 27.02
N VAL A 181 -28.12 -0.02 26.34
CA VAL A 181 -28.05 1.44 26.49
C VAL A 181 -29.34 2.10 25.99
N ASN A 182 -29.82 1.71 24.81
CA ASN A 182 -31.03 2.29 24.21
C ASN A 182 -32.33 1.92 24.96
N LYS A 183 -32.30 0.88 25.81
CA LYS A 183 -33.42 0.50 26.71
C LYS A 183 -33.45 1.29 28.02
N ILE A 184 -32.45 2.11 28.31
CA ILE A 184 -32.45 2.96 29.51
C ILE A 184 -33.62 3.96 29.41
N PRO A 185 -34.51 4.04 30.41
CA PRO A 185 -35.62 5.00 30.40
C PRO A 185 -35.11 6.44 30.32
N LYS A 186 -35.91 7.32 29.70
CA LYS A 186 -35.65 8.76 29.71
C LYS A 186 -35.63 9.28 31.15
N SER A 187 -34.81 10.31 31.38
CA SER A 187 -34.71 10.99 32.67
C SER A 187 -36.07 11.51 33.12
N PRO A 188 -36.47 11.30 34.39
CA PRO A 188 -37.67 11.93 34.95
C PRO A 188 -37.48 13.44 35.18
N VAL A 189 -36.24 13.95 35.17
CA VAL A 189 -35.92 15.35 35.46
C VAL A 189 -36.30 16.26 34.27
N ASN A 190 -35.80 15.92 33.08
CA ASN A 190 -35.89 16.77 31.90
C ASN A 190 -36.06 16.00 30.57
N GLY A 191 -36.29 14.69 30.64
CA GLY A 191 -36.46 13.83 29.45
C GLY A 191 -35.16 13.49 28.71
N ALA A 192 -33.98 13.82 29.26
CA ALA A 192 -32.69 13.39 28.71
C ALA A 192 -32.66 11.87 28.49
N ARG A 193 -31.90 11.41 27.49
CA ARG A 193 -31.83 9.99 27.12
C ARG A 193 -30.40 9.58 26.78
N ALA A 194 -30.16 8.28 26.86
CA ALA A 194 -28.99 7.65 26.24
C ALA A 194 -29.34 7.16 24.83
N LEU A 195 -28.43 7.37 23.89
CA LEU A 195 -28.57 6.92 22.52
C LEU A 195 -27.23 6.39 22.01
N TYR A 196 -27.24 5.11 21.63
CA TYR A 196 -26.12 4.45 21.00
C TYR A 196 -26.53 4.05 19.57
N ILE A 197 -25.86 4.65 18.59
CA ILE A 197 -25.99 4.33 17.17
C ILE A 197 -24.69 3.71 16.63
N PHE A 198 -24.83 2.87 15.61
CA PHE A 198 -23.70 2.38 14.84
C PHE A 198 -23.32 3.36 13.75
N ASP A 199 -22.00 3.52 13.54
CA ASP A 199 -21.41 4.33 12.49
C ASP A 199 -20.61 3.44 11.53
N ASP A 200 -21.01 3.45 10.26
CA ASP A 200 -20.46 2.68 9.15
C ASP A 200 -19.92 3.58 8.02
N ARG A 201 -19.81 4.90 8.27
CA ARG A 201 -19.38 5.91 7.29
C ARG A 201 -17.88 5.88 7.08
N VAL A 202 -17.40 4.79 6.50
CA VAL A 202 -16.00 4.50 6.18
C VAL A 202 -15.88 4.10 4.70
N ARG A 203 -14.67 4.20 4.16
CA ARG A 203 -14.37 3.97 2.74
C ARG A 203 -14.64 2.54 2.29
N THR A 204 -14.12 1.57 3.02
CA THR A 204 -14.16 0.13 2.66
C THR A 204 -14.67 -0.71 3.82
N PHE A 205 -15.18 -1.91 3.55
CA PHE A 205 -15.61 -2.84 4.60
C PHE A 205 -14.46 -3.31 5.51
N THR A 206 -13.20 -3.13 5.09
CA THR A 206 -12.00 -3.39 5.90
C THR A 206 -11.57 -2.19 6.73
N SER A 207 -12.05 -0.98 6.42
CA SER A 207 -11.81 0.25 7.18
C SER A 207 -12.57 0.24 8.51
N SER A 208 -12.16 1.08 9.46
CA SER A 208 -12.89 1.25 10.72
C SER A 208 -12.94 2.68 11.22
N HIS A 209 -13.97 2.97 12.01
CA HIS A 209 -13.91 4.12 12.91
C HIS A 209 -13.12 3.72 14.16
N HIS A 210 -11.90 4.21 14.24
CA HIS A 210 -10.94 3.77 15.25
C HIS A 210 -10.67 4.81 16.35
N GLN A 211 -11.39 5.94 16.33
CA GLN A 211 -11.37 6.95 17.39
C GLN A 211 -11.88 6.38 18.72
N LYS A 212 -11.18 6.72 19.80
CA LYS A 212 -11.50 6.31 21.18
C LYS A 212 -11.45 7.55 22.06
N ALA A 213 -12.57 8.27 22.05
CA ALA A 213 -12.68 9.57 22.68
C ALA A 213 -14.00 9.72 23.42
N MET A 214 -13.95 10.36 24.59
CA MET A 214 -15.13 10.67 25.39
C MET A 214 -15.14 12.13 25.77
N VAL A 215 -16.30 12.75 25.85
CA VAL A 215 -16.44 14.14 26.26
C VAL A 215 -17.58 14.26 27.26
N ILE A 216 -17.38 15.08 28.29
CA ILE A 216 -18.41 15.52 29.21
C ILE A 216 -18.48 17.04 29.12
N ALA A 217 -19.64 17.54 28.69
CA ALA A 217 -19.84 18.97 28.42
C ALA A 217 -21.31 19.37 28.54
N ALA A 218 -21.59 20.58 29.02
CA ALA A 218 -22.90 21.22 28.93
C ALA A 218 -23.12 21.80 27.51
N ASN A 219 -24.37 22.05 27.11
CA ASN A 219 -24.66 22.68 25.81
C ASN A 219 -24.03 24.09 25.69
N SER A 220 -24.16 24.88 26.74
CA SER A 220 -23.61 26.23 26.80
C SER A 220 -23.21 26.57 28.24
N SER A 221 -22.22 27.44 28.38
CA SER A 221 -21.83 27.98 29.67
C SER A 221 -21.35 29.42 29.52
N SER A 222 -22.03 30.33 30.21
CA SER A 222 -21.63 31.74 30.33
C SER A 222 -20.61 31.96 31.45
N ALA A 223 -20.36 30.93 32.29
CA ALA A 223 -19.40 31.00 33.37
C ALA A 223 -17.99 31.11 32.82
N SER A 224 -17.24 32.11 33.29
CA SER A 224 -15.90 32.44 32.77
C SER A 224 -14.83 31.38 33.04
N LYS A 225 -15.11 30.40 33.91
CA LYS A 225 -14.16 29.34 34.32
C LYS A 225 -14.60 27.92 33.99
N ASP A 226 -15.86 27.73 33.60
CA ASP A 226 -16.39 26.40 33.30
C ASP A 226 -15.82 25.88 31.98
N GLN A 227 -15.47 24.60 31.87
CA GLN A 227 -14.81 24.03 30.69
C GLN A 227 -15.21 22.56 30.52
N PRO A 228 -15.25 22.05 29.28
CA PRO A 228 -15.52 20.64 29.06
C PRO A 228 -14.33 19.76 29.48
N ILE A 229 -14.64 18.48 29.69
CA ILE A 229 -13.66 17.41 29.94
C ILE A 229 -13.67 16.45 28.76
N ALA A 230 -12.50 15.99 28.33
CA ALA A 230 -12.37 14.95 27.31
C ALA A 230 -11.36 13.87 27.70
N TYR A 231 -11.55 12.68 27.15
CA TYR A 231 -10.65 11.55 27.22
C TYR A 231 -10.16 11.24 25.80
N VAL A 232 -8.85 11.14 25.60
CA VAL A 232 -8.22 10.76 24.31
C VAL A 232 -7.09 9.76 24.54
N GLY A 233 -7.10 8.64 23.82
CA GLY A 233 -6.05 7.61 23.92
C GLY A 233 -6.41 6.29 23.23
N GLY A 234 -5.75 5.21 23.65
CA GLY A 234 -5.93 3.88 23.05
C GLY A 234 -7.03 3.03 23.69
N LEU A 235 -7.64 3.48 24.79
CA LEU A 235 -8.64 2.71 25.55
C LEU A 235 -10.09 3.00 25.16
N GLU A 236 -10.91 1.96 25.18
CA GLU A 236 -12.36 2.00 25.01
C GLU A 236 -13.06 1.18 26.10
N ILE A 237 -14.38 1.35 26.26
CA ILE A 237 -15.17 0.66 27.30
C ILE A 237 -15.54 -0.74 26.80
N THR A 238 -14.57 -1.66 26.84
CA THR A 238 -14.81 -3.06 26.45
C THR A 238 -13.92 -4.05 27.20
N ASN A 239 -14.14 -5.34 26.95
CA ASN A 239 -13.44 -6.46 27.58
C ASN A 239 -11.93 -6.42 27.34
N ASP A 240 -11.17 -7.18 28.13
CA ASP A 240 -9.70 -7.21 28.22
C ASP A 240 -9.01 -5.94 28.72
N ARG A 241 -9.62 -4.75 28.62
CA ARG A 241 -8.89 -3.47 28.79
C ARG A 241 -8.50 -3.16 30.24
N TRP A 242 -9.32 -3.48 31.24
CA TRP A 242 -9.04 -3.14 32.64
C TRP A 242 -7.87 -3.95 33.21
N ASP A 243 -6.79 -3.30 33.62
CA ASP A 243 -5.59 -3.91 34.17
C ASP A 243 -4.84 -2.91 35.07
N THR A 244 -3.82 -3.39 35.79
CA THR A 244 -2.96 -2.55 36.64
C THR A 244 -1.53 -2.55 36.14
N ILE A 245 -0.71 -1.66 36.68
CA ILE A 245 0.69 -1.44 36.28
C ILE A 245 1.58 -2.69 36.43
N TYR A 246 1.14 -3.65 37.24
CA TYR A 246 1.89 -4.87 37.55
C TYR A 246 1.57 -6.05 36.62
N HIS A 247 0.46 -5.98 35.88
CA HIS A 247 -0.03 -7.05 34.98
C HIS A 247 -0.08 -8.47 35.60
N ASN A 248 -0.27 -8.57 36.93
CA ASN A 248 -0.28 -9.82 37.68
C ASN A 248 -1.69 -10.24 38.16
N ASN A 249 -2.74 -9.63 37.60
CA ASN A 249 -4.12 -9.84 38.02
C ASN A 249 -4.89 -10.83 37.16
N SER A 250 -4.23 -11.70 36.39
CA SER A 250 -4.93 -12.57 35.43
C SER A 250 -6.00 -13.46 36.07
N ALA A 251 -5.75 -14.01 37.26
CA ALA A 251 -6.73 -14.81 38.00
C ALA A 251 -7.96 -13.99 38.43
N PHE A 252 -7.73 -12.75 38.88
CA PHE A 252 -8.79 -11.81 39.22
C PHE A 252 -9.60 -11.42 37.97
N ARG A 253 -8.91 -11.03 36.88
CA ARG A 253 -9.53 -10.69 35.59
C ARG A 253 -10.40 -11.81 35.04
N ASP A 254 -9.98 -13.06 35.20
CA ASP A 254 -10.76 -14.24 34.83
C ASP A 254 -12.01 -14.39 35.72
N ALA A 255 -11.85 -14.26 37.03
CA ALA A 255 -12.95 -14.39 37.99
C ALA A 255 -14.03 -13.30 37.85
N THR A 256 -13.66 -12.12 37.34
CA THR A 256 -14.56 -10.98 37.14
C THR A 256 -14.98 -10.77 35.68
N ASN A 257 -14.78 -11.76 34.81
CA ASN A 257 -15.14 -11.71 33.38
C ASN A 257 -14.54 -10.51 32.61
N ILE A 258 -13.39 -10.00 33.05
CA ILE A 258 -12.63 -8.99 32.29
C ILE A 258 -11.90 -9.66 31.13
N THR A 259 -11.32 -10.84 31.38
CA THR A 259 -10.60 -11.59 30.34
C THR A 259 -11.56 -12.09 29.27
N PHE A 260 -11.29 -11.67 28.03
CA PHE A 260 -11.90 -12.18 26.81
C PHE A 260 -10.88 -12.97 25.98
N VAL A 261 -9.76 -12.35 25.59
CA VAL A 261 -8.67 -13.00 24.85
C VAL A 261 -7.32 -12.83 25.56
N ARG A 262 -7.08 -11.69 26.21
CA ARG A 262 -5.76 -11.32 26.75
C ARG A 262 -5.74 -11.34 28.27
N LYS A 263 -4.62 -11.75 28.86
CA LYS A 263 -4.47 -11.91 30.32
C LYS A 263 -3.94 -10.66 31.03
N GLY A 264 -3.49 -9.69 30.25
CA GLY A 264 -3.18 -8.32 30.67
C GLY A 264 -3.20 -7.36 29.48
N TRP A 265 -3.21 -6.07 29.75
CA TRP A 265 -3.38 -5.02 28.75
C TRP A 265 -2.56 -3.77 29.11
N ILE A 266 -1.63 -3.41 28.24
CA ILE A 266 -0.81 -2.20 28.33
C ILE A 266 -1.43 -1.15 27.40
N ASP A 267 -1.77 0.02 27.93
CA ASP A 267 -2.29 1.14 27.15
C ASP A 267 -1.97 2.49 27.83
N GLY A 268 -2.30 3.60 27.17
CA GLY A 268 -2.21 4.95 27.74
C GLY A 268 -3.36 5.86 27.27
N HIS A 269 -3.77 6.77 28.15
CA HIS A 269 -4.85 7.72 27.89
C HIS A 269 -4.58 9.08 28.54
N LEU A 270 -5.24 10.13 28.05
CA LEU A 270 -5.21 11.46 28.63
C LEU A 270 -6.62 11.89 29.02
N ARG A 271 -6.77 12.43 30.23
CA ARG A 271 -7.95 13.22 30.62
C ARG A 271 -7.60 14.70 30.50
N ILE A 272 -8.33 15.43 29.67
CA ILE A 272 -8.09 16.82 29.32
C ILE A 272 -9.26 17.66 29.84
N HIS A 273 -8.99 18.65 30.68
CA HIS A 273 -9.97 19.63 31.15
C HIS A 273 -9.55 21.02 30.64
N GLY A 274 -10.37 21.61 29.77
CA GLY A 274 -10.07 22.90 29.14
C GLY A 274 -10.45 22.98 27.66
N PRO A 275 -9.99 24.03 26.95
CA PRO A 275 -10.41 24.30 25.59
C PRO A 275 -10.12 23.17 24.58
N ALA A 276 -9.07 22.37 24.78
CA ALA A 276 -8.83 21.20 23.93
C ALA A 276 -9.93 20.13 24.01
N ALA A 277 -10.64 20.02 25.14
CA ALA A 277 -11.79 19.11 25.24
C ALA A 277 -12.96 19.55 24.35
N LYS A 278 -13.08 20.86 24.06
CA LYS A 278 -14.04 21.38 23.07
C LYS A 278 -13.65 20.96 21.65
N ASP A 279 -12.36 20.96 21.31
CA ASP A 279 -11.91 20.48 19.99
C ASP A 279 -12.22 18.98 19.80
N VAL A 280 -12.05 18.16 20.85
CA VAL A 280 -12.46 16.74 20.85
C VAL A 280 -13.97 16.59 20.66
N ALA A 281 -14.76 17.43 21.34
CA ALA A 281 -16.22 17.46 21.19
C ALA A 281 -16.66 17.86 19.78
N ASN A 282 -16.02 18.87 19.19
CA ASN A 282 -16.32 19.32 17.83
C ASN A 282 -16.02 18.22 16.80
N ASN A 283 -14.97 17.43 17.00
CA ASN A 283 -14.72 16.25 16.16
C ASN A 283 -15.86 15.20 16.26
N PHE A 284 -16.39 14.95 17.46
CA PHE A 284 -17.55 14.07 17.63
C PHE A 284 -18.80 14.65 16.95
N LEU A 285 -19.11 15.93 17.22
CA LEU A 285 -20.30 16.61 16.71
C LEU A 285 -20.29 16.71 15.18
N ALA A 286 -19.12 16.92 14.56
CA ALA A 286 -18.98 16.92 13.11
C ALA A 286 -19.40 15.58 12.48
N ARG A 287 -19.09 14.45 13.14
CA ARG A 287 -19.56 13.13 12.70
C ARG A 287 -21.03 12.91 13.03
N TRP A 288 -21.49 13.28 14.22
CA TRP A 288 -22.88 13.07 14.62
C TRP A 288 -23.85 13.87 13.73
N ASN A 289 -23.58 15.15 13.51
CA ASN A 289 -24.42 16.09 12.76
C ASN A 289 -24.12 16.10 11.25
N SER A 290 -23.47 15.07 10.72
CA SER A 290 -23.19 14.98 9.29
C SER A 290 -24.51 14.77 8.53
N ASN A 291 -24.70 15.47 7.40
CA ASN A 291 -25.91 15.33 6.58
C ASN A 291 -26.05 13.91 6.00
N TYR A 292 -24.93 13.20 5.85
CA TYR A 292 -24.90 11.80 5.48
C TYR A 292 -25.03 10.92 6.73
N THR A 293 -26.12 10.17 6.84
CA THR A 293 -26.47 9.44 8.06
C THR A 293 -25.84 8.05 8.11
N PRO A 294 -25.50 7.53 9.30
CA PRO A 294 -25.05 6.15 9.43
C PRO A 294 -26.13 5.14 9.02
N GLY A 295 -25.73 4.11 8.28
CA GLY A 295 -26.62 3.12 7.69
C GLY A 295 -26.92 3.35 6.20
N ASP A 296 -26.59 4.55 5.67
CA ASP A 296 -26.63 4.85 4.23
C ASP A 296 -25.32 4.45 3.50
N GLY A 297 -24.32 3.92 4.24
CA GLY A 297 -22.96 3.64 3.79
C GLY A 297 -22.70 2.18 3.37
N LEU A 298 -21.55 1.94 2.70
CA LEU A 298 -21.03 0.63 2.25
C LEU A 298 -22.09 -0.40 1.80
N GLU A 299 -22.65 -0.17 0.61
CA GLU A 299 -23.57 -1.07 -0.11
C GLU A 299 -24.75 -1.60 0.73
N ASP A 300 -25.53 -0.70 1.37
CA ASP A 300 -26.95 -0.76 1.80
C ASP A 300 -27.58 -2.06 2.40
N LYS A 301 -26.86 -3.17 2.56
CA LYS A 301 -27.36 -4.46 3.09
C LYS A 301 -26.30 -5.34 3.76
N LEU A 302 -25.04 -4.92 3.80
CA LEU A 302 -23.95 -5.80 4.28
C LEU A 302 -23.95 -5.99 5.80
N LEU A 303 -24.41 -5.00 6.56
CA LEU A 303 -24.30 -4.97 8.02
C LEU A 303 -25.63 -5.20 8.78
N ASP A 304 -26.76 -5.15 8.06
CA ASP A 304 -28.11 -5.51 8.55
C ASP A 304 -28.40 -4.97 9.97
N PHE A 305 -28.24 -3.67 10.18
CA PHE A 305 -28.60 -3.00 11.43
C PHE A 305 -29.50 -1.80 11.13
N GLU A 306 -30.43 -1.53 12.04
CA GLU A 306 -31.21 -0.29 12.04
C GLU A 306 -30.79 0.54 13.27
N ASN A 307 -30.48 1.81 13.03
CA ASN A 307 -30.25 2.77 14.09
C ASN A 307 -31.58 3.34 14.59
N PRO A 308 -31.73 3.61 15.90
CA PRO A 308 -32.88 4.36 16.40
C PRO A 308 -32.89 5.79 15.84
N GLU A 309 -34.08 6.40 15.78
CA GLU A 309 -34.20 7.82 15.40
C GLU A 309 -33.37 8.73 16.33
N TYR A 310 -32.57 9.57 15.69
CA TYR A 310 -31.68 10.53 16.33
C TYR A 310 -31.74 11.88 15.60
N GLU A 311 -31.35 12.93 16.32
CA GLU A 311 -31.38 14.32 15.83
C GLU A 311 -30.00 14.94 16.01
N ASP A 312 -29.76 16.03 15.28
CA ASP A 312 -28.55 16.85 15.45
C ASP A 312 -28.41 17.36 16.87
N LEU A 313 -27.17 17.35 17.37
CA LEU A 313 -26.82 17.90 18.67
C LEU A 313 -26.37 19.35 18.52
N PRO A 314 -26.76 20.26 19.43
CA PRO A 314 -26.29 21.63 19.38
C PRO A 314 -24.77 21.70 19.57
N MET A 315 -24.13 22.66 18.89
CA MET A 315 -22.70 22.94 19.09
C MET A 315 -22.45 23.46 20.52
N LEU A 316 -21.23 23.25 21.02
CA LEU A 316 -20.83 23.73 22.35
C LEU A 316 -20.58 25.24 22.37
N ASP A 317 -21.33 25.96 23.20
CA ASP A 317 -21.17 27.41 23.40
C ASP A 317 -20.64 27.77 24.79
N TYR A 318 -19.33 27.57 24.98
CA TYR A 318 -18.61 27.97 26.18
C TYR A 318 -17.92 29.31 25.97
N ALA A 319 -18.36 30.35 26.71
CA ALA A 319 -17.75 31.69 26.65
C ALA A 319 -16.25 31.67 27.02
N SER A 320 -15.88 30.75 27.91
CA SER A 320 -14.54 30.49 28.45
C SER A 320 -13.63 29.68 27.50
N SER A 321 -14.19 28.99 26.50
CA SER A 321 -13.47 28.02 25.67
C SER A 321 -13.19 28.56 24.27
N ARG A 322 -12.41 29.63 24.18
CA ARG A 322 -11.92 30.18 22.90
C ARG A 322 -10.71 29.38 22.41
N THR A 323 -9.53 29.64 22.98
CA THR A 323 -8.29 28.90 22.69
C THR A 323 -7.34 28.83 23.89
N THR A 324 -7.66 29.51 24.99
CA THR A 324 -6.79 29.63 26.17
C THR A 324 -7.63 29.57 27.43
N ALA A 325 -7.16 28.86 28.45
CA ALA A 325 -7.71 28.83 29.79
C ALA A 325 -6.62 29.07 30.85
N SER A 326 -7.00 28.99 32.13
CA SER A 326 -6.08 29.08 33.27
C SER A 326 -6.23 27.90 34.23
N LEU A 327 -6.55 26.72 33.69
CA LEU A 327 -6.77 25.49 34.47
C LEU A 327 -5.46 24.75 34.76
N GLY A 328 -4.50 24.81 33.84
CA GLY A 328 -3.19 24.18 33.98
C GLY A 328 -2.13 24.81 33.09
N SER A 329 -0.98 24.16 33.01
CA SER A 329 0.20 24.63 32.26
C SER A 329 0.21 24.15 30.80
N HIS A 330 -0.65 23.22 30.41
CA HIS A 330 -0.45 22.43 29.19
C HIS A 330 -0.98 23.09 27.92
N SER A 331 -0.16 23.06 26.88
CA SER A 331 -0.57 23.34 25.50
C SER A 331 -0.95 22.03 24.83
N VAL A 332 -2.08 22.00 24.13
CA VAL A 332 -2.61 20.77 23.51
C VAL A 332 -3.03 21.04 22.08
N GLN A 333 -2.57 20.21 21.15
CA GLN A 333 -3.01 20.18 19.76
C GLN A 333 -3.76 18.88 19.48
N ILE A 334 -5.01 19.00 19.04
CA ILE A 334 -5.81 17.87 18.55
C ILE A 334 -5.55 17.69 17.05
N VAL A 335 -5.18 16.46 16.68
CA VAL A 335 -4.93 16.03 15.30
C VAL A 335 -5.70 14.77 14.98
N ARG A 336 -6.05 14.56 13.72
CA ARG A 336 -6.93 13.46 13.31
C ARG A 336 -6.57 12.92 11.94
N THR A 337 -7.08 11.73 11.66
CA THR A 337 -7.07 11.11 10.34
C THR A 337 -8.52 10.97 9.87
N PHE A 338 -8.78 11.36 8.63
CA PHE A 338 -9.99 11.00 7.88
C PHE A 338 -9.56 10.69 6.46
N SER A 339 -9.96 9.52 5.95
CA SER A 339 -9.70 9.14 4.57
C SER A 339 -10.19 10.23 3.61
N CYS A 340 -9.30 10.61 2.72
CA CYS A 340 -9.60 11.53 1.64
C CYS A 340 -10.31 10.85 0.45
N GLU A 341 -10.35 9.52 0.44
CA GLU A 341 -11.04 8.72 -0.57
C GLU A 341 -12.50 8.41 -0.19
N TYR A 342 -12.95 8.89 0.97
CA TYR A 342 -14.34 8.80 1.37
C TYR A 342 -15.09 10.10 1.05
N ASP A 343 -16.09 10.00 0.18
CA ASP A 343 -16.76 11.18 -0.41
C ASP A 343 -17.72 11.92 0.53
N HIS A 344 -18.04 11.36 1.71
CA HIS A 344 -19.13 11.84 2.56
C HIS A 344 -18.68 12.59 3.83
N TYR A 345 -17.45 13.13 3.84
CA TYR A 345 -16.96 14.03 4.91
C TYR A 345 -16.96 15.51 4.49
N LYS A 346 -17.82 15.92 3.54
CA LYS A 346 -17.74 17.23 2.87
C LYS A 346 -17.85 18.43 3.82
N GLU A 347 -18.55 18.25 4.92
CA GLU A 347 -18.87 19.30 5.89
C GLU A 347 -17.67 19.67 6.77
N PHE A 348 -16.77 18.73 7.06
CA PHE A 348 -15.69 18.92 8.04
C PHE A 348 -14.30 18.45 7.58
N ALA A 349 -14.22 17.51 6.63
CA ALA A 349 -12.98 17.02 6.02
C ALA A 349 -13.18 16.77 4.51
N PRO A 350 -13.50 17.80 3.71
CA PRO A 350 -13.90 17.65 2.30
C PRO A 350 -12.84 17.03 1.37
N HIS A 351 -11.58 16.99 1.81
CA HIS A 351 -10.47 16.34 1.10
C HIS A 351 -9.74 15.36 2.02
N GLY A 352 -10.43 14.82 3.02
CA GLY A 352 -9.84 14.10 4.14
C GLY A 352 -8.99 15.00 5.03
N GLU A 353 -8.31 14.37 6.00
CA GLU A 353 -7.34 15.02 6.87
C GLU A 353 -6.25 14.02 7.27
N THR A 354 -4.99 14.41 7.16
CA THR A 354 -3.84 13.61 7.61
C THR A 354 -2.96 14.39 8.61
N SER A 355 -3.57 15.31 9.35
CA SER A 355 -2.86 16.17 10.32
C SER A 355 -2.14 15.34 11.38
N LEU A 356 -2.69 14.19 11.76
CA LEU A 356 -2.06 13.26 12.69
C LEU A 356 -0.72 12.74 12.15
N PHE A 357 -0.71 12.30 10.89
CA PHE A 357 0.48 11.78 10.23
C PHE A 357 1.55 12.87 10.10
N GLN A 358 1.16 14.07 9.69
CA GLN A 358 2.08 15.21 9.58
C GLN A 358 2.66 15.64 10.93
N ALA A 359 1.85 15.62 11.99
CA ALA A 359 2.31 15.93 13.35
C ALA A 359 3.36 14.92 13.84
N ARG A 360 3.17 13.63 13.57
CA ARG A 360 4.16 12.58 13.89
C ARG A 360 5.49 12.82 13.16
N ILE A 361 5.45 13.11 11.85
CA ILE A 361 6.64 13.41 11.04
C ILE A 361 7.37 14.63 11.61
N LYS A 362 6.65 15.73 11.88
CA LYS A 362 7.23 16.97 12.41
C LYS A 362 7.89 16.75 13.77
N ALA A 363 7.21 16.04 14.67
CA ALA A 363 7.73 15.75 16.00
C ALA A 363 9.03 14.93 15.93
N ILE A 364 9.08 13.87 15.11
CA ILE A 364 10.30 13.07 14.92
C ILE A 364 11.45 13.94 14.40
N LYS A 365 11.20 14.78 13.39
CA LYS A 365 12.23 15.67 12.80
C LYS A 365 12.80 16.69 13.79
N ASN A 366 12.07 16.99 14.85
CA ASN A 366 12.49 17.93 15.88
C ASN A 366 13.26 17.29 17.04
N ALA A 367 13.28 15.95 17.13
CA ALA A 367 13.98 15.22 18.18
C ALA A 367 15.46 15.63 18.26
N LYS A 368 15.96 15.79 19.48
CA LYS A 368 17.33 16.21 19.80
C LYS A 368 18.13 15.11 20.47
N ASN A 369 17.51 14.32 21.34
CA ASN A 369 18.21 13.39 22.23
C ASN A 369 17.65 11.97 22.17
N TYR A 370 16.33 11.78 22.23
CA TYR A 370 15.75 10.44 22.26
C TYR A 370 14.28 10.40 21.88
N ILE A 371 13.85 9.21 21.47
CA ILE A 371 12.47 8.90 21.14
C ILE A 371 12.08 7.60 21.86
N TYR A 372 10.94 7.61 22.55
CA TYR A 372 10.28 6.44 23.10
C TYR A 372 8.92 6.25 22.42
N VAL A 373 8.66 5.05 21.90
CA VAL A 373 7.41 4.67 21.25
C VAL A 373 6.84 3.44 21.94
N GLU A 374 5.56 3.50 22.27
CA GLU A 374 4.79 2.33 22.63
C GLU A 374 3.57 2.26 21.72
N ASP A 375 3.54 1.23 20.88
CA ASP A 375 2.53 1.12 19.84
C ASP A 375 2.10 -0.34 19.62
N GLN A 376 0.80 -0.56 19.39
CA GLN A 376 0.26 -1.88 19.08
C GLN A 376 0.94 -2.50 17.84
N TYR A 377 1.30 -1.64 16.90
CA TYR A 377 2.01 -1.99 15.68
C TYR A 377 3.28 -1.13 15.57
N PHE A 378 4.28 -1.62 14.84
CA PHE A 378 5.40 -0.78 14.42
C PHE A 378 5.82 -1.19 13.02
N ILE A 379 4.88 -1.06 12.08
CA ILE A 379 5.02 -1.59 10.73
C ILE A 379 5.32 -0.49 9.72
N LEU A 380 5.83 -0.89 8.54
CA LEU A 380 6.44 0.02 7.58
C LEU A 380 5.50 1.17 7.16
N VAL A 381 5.87 2.38 7.60
CA VAL A 381 5.40 3.65 7.05
C VAL A 381 6.64 4.40 6.53
N PRO A 382 6.90 4.38 5.22
CA PRO A 382 8.14 4.90 4.63
C PRO A 382 8.54 6.31 5.10
N GLU A 383 7.59 7.24 5.20
CA GLU A 383 7.87 8.63 5.59
C GLU A 383 8.23 8.74 7.07
N LEU A 384 7.71 7.86 7.93
CA LEU A 384 8.13 7.79 9.33
C LEU A 384 9.50 7.12 9.45
N LEU A 385 9.77 6.07 8.66
CA LEU A 385 11.09 5.46 8.58
C LEU A 385 12.15 6.49 8.14
N ASP A 386 11.86 7.25 7.08
CA ASP A 386 12.74 8.31 6.58
C ASP A 386 12.97 9.40 7.64
N ALA A 387 11.91 9.81 8.35
CA ALA A 387 12.03 10.77 9.44
C ALA A 387 12.91 10.26 10.57
N LEU A 388 12.76 8.98 10.97
CA LEU A 388 13.60 8.34 11.99
C LEU A 388 15.06 8.26 11.52
N LEU A 389 15.30 7.72 10.31
CA LEU A 389 16.65 7.60 9.74
C LEU A 389 17.38 8.94 9.62
N ALA A 390 16.64 10.03 9.41
CA ALA A 390 17.21 11.38 9.34
C ALA A 390 17.71 11.88 10.71
N VAL A 391 17.08 11.50 11.82
CA VAL A 391 17.43 11.97 13.18
C VAL A 391 18.31 11.00 13.97
N MET A 392 18.32 9.71 13.62
CA MET A 392 19.17 8.70 14.27
C MET A 392 20.67 9.06 14.39
N PRO A 393 21.32 9.77 13.43
CA PRO A 393 22.69 10.23 13.63
C PRO A 393 22.88 11.14 14.85
N THR A 394 21.88 11.97 15.16
CA THR A 394 22.00 13.05 16.15
C THR A 394 21.41 12.70 17.51
N ILE A 395 20.54 11.70 17.60
CA ILE A 395 19.94 11.28 18.87
C ILE A 395 20.71 10.09 19.49
N GLN A 396 20.58 9.92 20.80
CA GLN A 396 21.23 8.87 21.59
C GLN A 396 20.49 7.52 21.48
N ARG A 397 19.15 7.52 21.46
CA ARG A 397 18.35 6.28 21.55
C ARG A 397 16.98 6.40 20.89
N LEU A 398 16.55 5.30 20.27
CA LEU A 398 15.16 5.03 19.93
C LEU A 398 14.72 3.75 20.67
N VAL A 399 13.76 3.88 21.57
CA VAL A 399 13.19 2.75 22.33
C VAL A 399 11.78 2.48 21.82
N ILE A 400 11.50 1.23 21.45
CA ILE A 400 10.22 0.80 20.90
C ILE A 400 9.71 -0.39 21.71
N VAL A 401 8.49 -0.28 22.22
CA VAL A 401 7.73 -1.37 22.83
C VAL A 401 6.53 -1.67 21.95
N THR A 402 6.46 -2.88 21.38
CA THR A 402 5.41 -3.30 20.45
C THR A 402 5.13 -4.80 20.60
N ASN A 403 4.00 -5.27 20.09
CA ASN A 403 3.70 -6.71 20.10
C ASN A 403 4.67 -7.51 19.23
N ALA A 404 5.01 -8.70 19.69
CA ALA A 404 5.62 -9.74 18.88
C ALA A 404 4.71 -10.11 17.68
N GLN A 405 5.32 -10.34 16.52
CA GLN A 405 4.60 -10.69 15.29
C GLN A 405 4.29 -12.19 15.26
N ASP A 406 3.42 -12.62 16.17
CA ASP A 406 2.93 -14.00 16.31
C ASP A 406 2.00 -14.43 15.15
N ASN A 407 1.52 -15.67 15.17
CA ASN A 407 0.78 -16.31 14.07
C ASN A 407 -0.37 -15.45 13.49
N GLY A 408 -1.03 -14.60 14.28
CA GLY A 408 -2.08 -13.70 13.80
C GLY A 408 -1.54 -12.59 12.88
N PHE A 409 -0.41 -11.99 13.25
CA PHE A 409 0.29 -10.97 12.44
C PHE A 409 1.00 -11.57 11.21
N GLN A 410 1.36 -12.85 11.28
CA GLN A 410 1.99 -13.55 10.17
C GLN A 410 1.01 -13.75 9.01
N ALA A 411 -0.25 -14.08 9.29
CA ALA A 411 -1.28 -14.31 8.27
C ALA A 411 -1.64 -13.05 7.46
N THR A 412 -1.46 -11.86 8.03
CA THR A 412 -1.67 -10.58 7.35
C THR A 412 -0.41 -10.06 6.67
N GLY A 413 0.78 -10.58 6.99
CA GLY A 413 2.04 -10.03 6.47
C GLY A 413 2.56 -8.84 7.26
N TYR A 414 1.95 -8.50 8.39
CA TYR A 414 2.47 -7.49 9.31
C TYR A 414 3.85 -7.85 9.86
N ALA A 415 4.17 -9.15 9.98
CA ALA A 415 5.52 -9.61 10.27
C ALA A 415 6.56 -9.10 9.24
N LYS A 416 6.21 -9.09 7.94
CA LYS A 416 7.06 -8.54 6.88
C LYS A 416 7.20 -7.03 7.00
N TYR A 417 6.11 -6.32 7.22
CA TYR A 417 6.13 -4.86 7.31
C TYR A 417 6.84 -4.37 8.57
N PHE A 418 6.72 -5.09 9.69
CA PHE A 418 7.54 -4.86 10.89
C PHE A 418 9.03 -5.03 10.56
N TYR A 419 9.41 -6.17 9.96
CA TYR A 419 10.79 -6.41 9.54
C TYR A 419 11.30 -5.28 8.65
N ASN A 420 10.55 -4.87 7.62
CA ASN A 420 10.95 -3.80 6.72
C ASN A 420 11.04 -2.43 7.40
N MET A 421 10.27 -2.19 8.46
CA MET A 421 10.35 -0.96 9.26
C MET A 421 11.63 -0.92 10.10
N VAL A 422 11.98 -2.02 10.77
CA VAL A 422 13.06 -2.00 11.77
C VAL A 422 14.42 -2.39 11.23
N SER A 423 14.49 -3.22 10.18
CA SER A 423 15.77 -3.73 9.67
C SER A 423 16.71 -2.60 9.21
N PRO A 424 16.25 -1.60 8.42
CA PRO A 424 17.14 -0.50 8.00
C PRO A 424 17.66 0.34 9.17
N LEU A 425 16.90 0.45 10.26
CA LEU A 425 17.31 1.16 11.48
C LEU A 425 18.38 0.36 12.23
N LEU A 426 18.16 -0.95 12.41
CA LEU A 426 19.07 -1.85 13.11
C LEU A 426 20.38 -2.08 12.35
N GLU A 427 20.32 -2.23 11.02
CA GLU A 427 21.52 -2.38 10.18
C GLU A 427 22.45 -1.17 10.30
N LYS A 428 21.88 0.03 10.45
CA LYS A 428 22.65 1.28 10.48
C LYS A 428 23.01 1.75 11.89
N TYR A 429 22.18 1.44 12.90
CA TYR A 429 22.32 1.93 14.28
C TYR A 429 22.01 0.85 15.34
N PRO A 430 22.64 -0.33 15.28
CA PRO A 430 22.24 -1.51 16.07
C PRO A 430 22.19 -1.25 17.58
N ASP A 431 23.10 -0.46 18.11
CA ASP A 431 23.18 -0.22 19.56
C ASP A 431 22.23 0.89 20.05
N LYS A 432 21.79 1.80 19.15
CA LYS A 432 20.88 2.91 19.47
C LYS A 432 19.40 2.52 19.41
N ILE A 433 19.07 1.45 18.70
CA ILE A 433 17.68 0.96 18.60
C ILE A 433 17.46 -0.11 19.67
N LYS A 434 16.44 0.07 20.50
CA LYS A 434 16.03 -0.92 21.50
C LYS A 434 14.60 -1.36 21.22
N LEU A 435 14.42 -2.65 20.93
CA LEU A 435 13.13 -3.25 20.61
C LEU A 435 12.71 -4.23 21.71
N TYR A 436 11.53 -4.01 22.26
CA TYR A 436 10.97 -4.84 23.31
C TYR A 436 9.53 -5.26 22.99
N THR A 437 9.14 -6.39 23.56
CA THR A 437 7.77 -6.91 23.60
C THR A 437 7.52 -7.48 24.99
N THR A 438 6.28 -7.83 25.29
CA THR A 438 5.94 -8.56 26.51
C THR A 438 6.30 -10.05 26.39
N LYS A 439 6.58 -10.71 27.52
CA LYS A 439 6.81 -12.15 27.58
C LYS A 439 5.58 -12.93 27.12
N ARG A 440 5.79 -13.88 26.19
CA ARG A 440 4.70 -14.59 25.51
C ARG A 440 3.74 -15.30 26.47
N ASP A 441 4.27 -15.94 27.51
CA ASP A 441 3.48 -16.77 28.42
C ASP A 441 2.57 -15.95 29.35
N LEU A 442 2.92 -14.66 29.56
CA LEU A 442 2.08 -13.73 30.33
C LEU A 442 0.83 -13.30 29.55
N LYS A 443 0.84 -13.43 28.21
CA LYS A 443 -0.26 -13.01 27.31
C LYS A 443 -0.75 -11.57 27.57
N VAL A 444 0.18 -10.68 27.94
CA VAL A 444 -0.04 -9.24 28.11
C VAL A 444 0.08 -8.58 26.75
N PHE A 445 -0.93 -7.80 26.35
CA PHE A 445 -0.99 -7.19 25.03
C PHE A 445 -0.63 -5.70 25.07
N VAL A 446 0.24 -5.26 24.15
CA VAL A 446 0.56 -3.83 23.97
C VAL A 446 -0.47 -3.21 23.04
N HIS A 447 -1.33 -2.35 23.56
CA HIS A 447 -2.37 -1.68 22.77
C HIS A 447 -2.19 -0.17 22.67
N SER A 448 -1.25 0.41 23.40
CA SER A 448 -0.93 1.83 23.30
C SER A 448 -0.75 2.32 21.87
N LYS A 449 -0.92 3.63 21.69
CA LYS A 449 -0.47 4.40 20.53
C LYS A 449 0.09 5.72 21.03
N LEU A 450 1.30 5.68 21.56
CA LEU A 450 1.94 6.84 22.16
C LEU A 450 3.39 7.01 21.74
N ALA A 451 3.83 8.27 21.75
CA ALA A 451 5.21 8.65 21.49
C ALA A 451 5.63 9.77 22.45
N ILE A 452 6.83 9.63 23.00
CA ILE A 452 7.48 10.63 23.85
C ILE A 452 8.80 11.01 23.19
N ILE A 453 9.03 12.32 23.01
CA ILE A 453 10.26 12.83 22.39
C ILE A 453 10.89 13.87 23.32
N ASP A 454 12.15 13.61 23.68
CA ASP A 454 13.01 14.45 24.53
C ASP A 454 12.41 14.88 25.89
N ASP A 455 11.47 14.10 26.44
CA ASP A 455 10.67 14.48 27.62
C ASP A 455 10.01 15.88 27.47
N VAL A 456 9.68 16.28 26.23
CA VAL A 456 8.96 17.52 25.94
C VAL A 456 7.64 17.25 25.24
N TYR A 457 7.69 16.49 24.15
CA TYR A 457 6.52 16.20 23.34
C TYR A 457 5.93 14.86 23.73
N LEU A 458 4.67 14.87 24.19
CA LEU A 458 3.87 13.67 24.42
C LEU A 458 2.73 13.61 23.40
N SER A 459 2.61 12.51 22.67
CA SER A 459 1.45 12.23 21.83
C SER A 459 0.78 10.94 22.29
N VAL A 460 -0.54 11.00 22.52
CA VAL A 460 -1.38 9.87 22.93
C VAL A 460 -2.67 9.91 22.13
N GLY A 461 -3.12 8.77 21.61
CA GLY A 461 -4.37 8.71 20.86
C GLY A 461 -4.72 7.32 20.37
N SER A 462 -5.46 7.25 19.27
CA SER A 462 -5.96 5.99 18.71
C SER A 462 -5.15 5.46 17.52
N ALA A 463 -4.31 6.30 16.90
CA ALA A 463 -3.63 5.98 15.65
C ALA A 463 -2.39 5.11 15.81
N ASN A 464 -2.47 3.89 15.30
CA ASN A 464 -1.36 2.93 15.24
C ASN A 464 -0.22 3.41 14.34
N TRP A 465 0.97 2.85 14.54
CA TRP A 465 2.10 3.00 13.62
C TRP A 465 1.96 2.08 12.40
N ASN A 466 1.05 2.43 11.49
CA ASN A 466 0.80 1.76 10.21
C ASN A 466 0.21 2.72 9.16
N ARG A 467 0.04 2.30 7.91
CA ARG A 467 -0.56 3.18 6.88
C ARG A 467 -2.02 3.45 7.14
N ARG A 468 -2.75 2.44 7.59
CA ARG A 468 -4.19 2.49 7.83
C ARG A 468 -4.58 3.63 8.78
N SER A 469 -3.94 3.75 9.93
CA SER A 469 -4.20 4.83 10.90
C SER A 469 -3.66 6.19 10.44
N MET A 470 -2.62 6.21 9.59
CA MET A 470 -2.01 7.45 9.13
C MET A 470 -2.80 8.11 7.98
N THR A 471 -3.55 7.34 7.20
CA THR A 471 -4.22 7.90 6.02
C THR A 471 -5.67 7.45 5.78
N SER A 472 -6.14 6.37 6.40
CA SER A 472 -7.44 5.75 6.04
C SER A 472 -8.46 5.75 7.18
N ASP A 473 -8.24 4.92 8.21
CA ASP A 473 -9.16 4.80 9.34
C ASP A 473 -9.34 6.15 10.03
N SER A 474 -10.54 6.42 10.53
CA SER A 474 -10.74 7.66 11.27
C SER A 474 -10.04 7.55 12.61
N GLU A 475 -9.12 8.46 12.91
CA GLU A 475 -8.30 8.44 14.13
C GLU A 475 -8.30 9.82 14.81
N LEU A 476 -7.92 9.86 16.09
CA LEU A 476 -7.76 11.09 16.86
C LEU A 476 -6.59 10.94 17.85
N SER A 477 -5.73 11.96 17.93
CA SER A 477 -4.66 12.04 18.92
C SER A 477 -4.58 13.43 19.54
N ALA A 478 -4.13 13.47 20.79
CA ALA A 478 -3.77 14.69 21.49
C ALA A 478 -2.25 14.75 21.66
N SER A 479 -1.68 15.84 21.16
CA SER A 479 -0.26 16.17 21.37
C SER A 479 -0.15 17.23 22.46
N VAL A 480 0.73 17.03 23.43
CA VAL A 480 0.87 17.84 24.63
C VAL A 480 2.31 18.33 24.76
N VAL A 481 2.45 19.64 25.03
CA VAL A 481 3.70 20.27 25.44
C VAL A 481 3.39 21.10 26.69
N ASP A 482 4.14 20.82 27.76
CA ASP A 482 3.98 21.48 29.06
C ASP A 482 4.72 22.82 29.08
N ARG A 483 4.17 23.79 29.81
CA ARG A 483 4.89 25.03 30.11
C ARG A 483 5.69 24.91 31.40
N ASP A 484 5.34 23.96 32.26
CA ASP A 484 6.10 23.68 33.47
C ASP A 484 7.30 22.79 33.14
N THR A 485 8.48 23.26 33.53
CA THR A 485 9.75 22.61 33.22
C THR A 485 10.49 22.18 34.49
N MET A 486 11.44 21.28 34.31
CA MET A 486 12.39 20.88 35.34
C MET A 486 13.75 20.55 34.73
N GLU A 487 14.80 20.59 35.54
CA GLU A 487 16.11 20.06 35.17
C GLU A 487 16.09 18.53 35.35
N ALA A 488 16.36 17.80 34.27
CA ALA A 488 16.56 16.37 34.31
C ALA A 488 17.95 16.03 34.89
N PRO A 489 18.17 14.81 35.44
CA PRO A 489 19.50 14.33 35.84
C PRO A 489 20.53 14.39 34.72
N ASP A 490 20.06 14.36 33.47
CA ASP A 490 20.82 14.56 32.24
C ASP A 490 21.46 15.96 32.11
N GLY A 491 21.12 16.92 32.99
CA GLY A 491 21.62 18.30 32.96
C GLY A 491 20.98 19.19 31.89
N ILE A 492 19.80 18.80 31.41
CA ILE A 492 18.99 19.56 30.45
C ILE A 492 17.62 19.89 31.02
N THR A 493 17.05 21.00 30.59
CA THR A 493 15.68 21.37 30.94
C THR A 493 14.69 20.58 30.07
N VAL A 494 13.68 19.96 30.69
CA VAL A 494 12.61 19.18 30.04
C VAL A 494 11.22 19.57 30.56
N ASN A 495 10.15 19.02 29.99
CA ASN A 495 8.77 19.24 30.48
C ASN A 495 8.40 18.23 31.58
N LYS A 496 7.76 18.71 32.64
CA LYS A 496 7.38 17.85 33.78
C LYS A 496 6.40 16.74 33.37
N LEU A 497 5.34 17.09 32.66
CA LEU A 497 4.31 16.11 32.27
C LEU A 497 4.86 14.98 31.38
N ALA A 498 5.63 15.30 30.35
CA ALA A 498 6.16 14.29 29.43
C ALA A 498 7.20 13.38 30.13
N ARG A 499 8.07 13.96 30.98
CA ARG A 499 9.00 13.20 31.81
C ARG A 499 8.28 12.27 32.79
N ASP A 500 7.28 12.76 33.52
CA ASP A 500 6.51 11.95 34.47
C ASP A 500 5.84 10.76 33.77
N PHE A 501 5.23 11.00 32.60
CA PHE A 501 4.64 9.94 31.80
C PHE A 501 5.68 8.87 31.44
N ARG A 502 6.85 9.29 30.94
CA ARG A 502 7.94 8.38 30.56
C ARG A 502 8.43 7.55 31.74
N ILE A 503 8.65 8.16 32.90
CA ILE A 503 9.10 7.46 34.11
C ILE A 503 8.07 6.41 34.53
N ARG A 504 6.78 6.76 34.55
CA ARG A 504 5.71 5.82 34.91
C ARG A 504 5.58 4.66 33.93
N LYS A 505 5.78 4.89 32.63
CA LYS A 505 5.89 3.79 31.65
C LYS A 505 7.13 2.93 31.90
N PHE A 506 8.26 3.52 32.30
CA PHE A 506 9.44 2.73 32.65
C PHE A 506 9.22 1.94 33.95
N VAL A 507 8.46 2.45 34.92
CA VAL A 507 8.02 1.69 36.11
C VAL A 507 7.23 0.45 35.68
N GLU A 508 6.23 0.61 34.82
CA GLU A 508 5.42 -0.51 34.28
C GLU A 508 6.29 -1.55 33.58
N MET A 509 7.24 -1.11 32.75
CA MET A 509 8.09 -2.00 31.95
C MET A 509 9.19 -2.71 32.77
N THR A 510 9.71 -2.07 33.81
CA THR A 510 10.89 -2.55 34.54
C THR A 510 10.58 -3.13 35.91
N GLY A 511 9.43 -2.76 36.51
CA GLY A 511 9.10 -3.08 37.90
C GLY A 511 9.88 -2.28 38.95
N LEU A 512 10.77 -1.37 38.53
CA LEU A 512 11.51 -0.49 39.43
C LEU A 512 10.62 0.61 40.00
N ARG A 513 11.02 1.20 41.13
CA ARG A 513 10.26 2.30 41.72
C ARG A 513 10.46 3.59 40.94
N TYR A 514 9.47 4.47 41.04
CA TYR A 514 9.50 5.78 40.39
C TYR A 514 10.72 6.61 40.82
N ASP A 515 11.03 6.67 42.12
CA ASP A 515 12.13 7.46 42.68
C ASP A 515 13.51 6.98 42.17
N GLU A 516 13.65 5.69 41.89
CA GLU A 516 14.87 5.12 41.32
C GLU A 516 15.05 5.56 39.87
N LEU A 517 13.99 5.49 39.07
CA LEU A 517 14.03 5.86 37.65
C LEU A 517 14.09 7.38 37.44
N ASP A 518 13.50 8.18 38.33
CA ASP A 518 13.57 9.64 38.27
C ASP A 518 14.97 10.17 38.61
N ALA A 519 15.71 9.48 39.48
CA ALA A 519 17.08 9.84 39.81
C ALA A 519 18.09 9.54 38.68
N MET A 520 17.71 8.73 37.70
CA MET A 520 18.55 8.32 36.57
C MET A 520 18.52 9.32 35.41
N THR A 521 19.64 9.42 34.70
CA THR A 521 19.65 9.94 33.33
C THR A 521 18.73 9.11 32.44
N PHE A 522 18.31 9.67 31.30
CA PHE A 522 17.46 8.94 30.37
C PHE A 522 18.11 7.62 29.92
N LEU A 523 19.42 7.64 29.61
CA LEU A 523 20.14 6.45 29.15
C LEU A 523 20.21 5.36 30.24
N GLU A 524 20.55 5.74 31.48
CA GLU A 524 20.58 4.79 32.60
C GLU A 524 19.22 4.15 32.85
N ALA A 525 18.14 4.94 32.75
CA ALA A 525 16.77 4.47 32.90
C ALA A 525 16.36 3.55 31.75
N ALA A 526 16.70 3.91 30.50
CA ALA A 526 16.41 3.11 29.32
C ALA A 526 17.16 1.77 29.34
N ASP A 527 18.41 1.76 29.82
CA ASP A 527 19.20 0.54 29.94
C ASP A 527 18.64 -0.43 31.02
N GLN A 528 17.83 0.05 31.98
CA GLN A 528 17.08 -0.84 32.89
C GLN A 528 16.05 -1.69 32.15
N MET A 529 15.49 -1.22 31.02
CA MET A 529 14.58 -2.05 30.21
C MET A 529 15.29 -3.26 29.63
N GLY A 530 16.58 -3.12 29.30
CA GLY A 530 17.42 -4.25 28.88
C GLY A 530 17.62 -5.29 29.98
N LYS A 531 17.82 -4.83 31.23
CA LYS A 531 17.91 -5.71 32.40
C LYS A 531 16.58 -6.39 32.71
N ALA A 532 15.48 -5.63 32.65
CA ALA A 532 14.14 -6.19 32.83
C ALA A 532 13.85 -7.27 31.78
N ALA A 533 14.22 -7.05 30.53
CA ALA A 533 13.97 -8.00 29.44
C ALA A 533 14.61 -9.39 29.63
N VAL A 534 15.66 -9.51 30.45
CA VAL A 534 16.30 -10.82 30.78
C VAL A 534 15.90 -11.36 32.16
N ASP A 535 15.24 -10.55 32.99
CA ASP A 535 14.74 -10.95 34.31
C ASP A 535 13.37 -11.61 34.17
N GLU A 536 13.25 -12.89 34.54
CA GLU A 536 12.01 -13.67 34.44
C GLU A 536 10.84 -13.08 35.22
N SER A 537 11.10 -12.28 36.25
CA SER A 537 10.07 -11.69 37.12
C SER A 537 9.35 -10.47 36.52
N THR A 538 9.89 -9.87 35.46
CA THR A 538 9.31 -8.69 34.82
C THR A 538 8.42 -9.06 33.63
N ILE A 539 7.76 -8.07 33.01
CA ILE A 539 6.88 -8.32 31.86
C ILE A 539 7.60 -8.32 30.51
N LEU A 540 8.81 -7.75 30.43
CA LEU A 540 9.49 -7.50 29.15
C LEU A 540 10.33 -8.68 28.67
N GLN A 541 10.54 -8.71 27.35
CA GLN A 541 11.58 -9.48 26.67
C GLN A 541 12.07 -8.68 25.45
N VAL A 542 13.28 -8.99 24.96
CA VAL A 542 13.80 -8.41 23.72
C VAL A 542 12.97 -8.90 22.53
N LEU A 543 12.63 -7.97 21.62
CA LEU A 543 11.94 -8.32 20.37
C LEU A 543 12.95 -8.40 19.22
N GLU A 544 13.25 -9.62 18.80
CA GLU A 544 14.12 -9.87 17.65
C GLU A 544 13.32 -9.85 16.34
N PRO A 545 13.66 -8.99 15.37
CA PRO A 545 13.06 -9.04 14.06
C PRO A 545 13.57 -10.25 13.28
N LYS A 546 12.64 -11.09 12.83
CA LYS A 546 12.96 -12.30 12.06
C LYS A 546 12.52 -12.14 10.62
N LYS A 547 13.43 -12.41 9.69
CA LYS A 547 13.10 -12.57 8.27
C LYS A 547 12.50 -13.95 8.07
N HIS A 548 11.32 -14.03 7.46
CA HIS A 548 10.69 -15.31 7.17
C HIS A 548 10.67 -15.60 5.67
N VAL A 549 10.84 -16.88 5.32
CA VAL A 549 10.83 -17.38 3.93
C VAL A 549 9.51 -17.13 3.20
N TYR A 550 8.41 -16.93 3.93
CA TYR A 550 7.09 -16.67 3.35
C TYR A 550 6.83 -15.19 3.03
N PHE A 551 7.71 -14.26 3.41
CA PHE A 551 7.53 -12.82 3.14
C PHE A 551 7.26 -12.47 1.66
N PRO A 552 7.82 -13.15 0.66
CA PRO A 552 7.50 -12.89 -0.75
C PRO A 552 6.02 -13.12 -1.12
N ILE A 553 5.27 -13.91 -0.34
CA ILE A 553 3.83 -14.18 -0.58
C ILE A 553 2.99 -12.92 -0.35
N PHE A 554 3.42 -12.04 0.57
CA PHE A 554 2.73 -10.79 0.88
C PHE A 554 3.07 -9.70 -0.15
N THR A 555 2.32 -9.69 -1.24
CA THR A 555 2.41 -8.68 -2.32
C THR A 555 1.76 -7.36 -1.90
N ASN A 556 1.95 -6.31 -2.70
CA ASN A 556 1.29 -5.01 -2.49
C ASN A 556 -0.23 -5.12 -2.51
N PHE A 557 -0.79 -6.05 -3.29
CA PHE A 557 -2.24 -6.30 -3.31
C PHE A 557 -2.77 -6.71 -1.93
N VAL A 558 -2.06 -7.61 -1.22
CA VAL A 558 -2.47 -8.03 0.12
C VAL A 558 -2.36 -6.85 1.09
N ARG A 559 -1.25 -6.09 1.04
CA ARG A 559 -1.06 -4.87 1.84
C ARG A 559 -2.22 -3.90 1.69
N GLU A 560 -2.64 -3.62 0.45
CA GLU A 560 -3.67 -2.64 0.14
C GLU A 560 -5.03 -2.98 0.74
N GLN A 561 -5.32 -4.26 0.99
CA GLN A 561 -6.58 -4.66 1.60
C GLN A 561 -6.58 -4.56 3.14
N ILE A 562 -5.42 -4.79 3.77
CA ILE A 562 -5.27 -4.92 5.23
C ILE A 562 -4.69 -3.67 5.91
N ASP A 563 -3.83 -2.93 5.21
CA ASP A 563 -3.15 -1.72 5.64
C ASP A 563 -3.17 -0.73 4.48
N PRO A 564 -4.39 -0.30 4.06
CA PRO A 564 -4.56 0.57 2.91
C PRO A 564 -3.77 1.87 3.12
N GLN A 565 -3.24 2.38 2.01
CA GLN A 565 -2.65 3.70 1.98
C GLN A 565 -3.54 4.57 1.09
N ASP A 566 -4.40 5.34 1.72
CA ASP A 566 -5.24 6.31 1.02
C ASP A 566 -4.36 7.51 0.68
N THR A 567 -4.10 7.69 -0.60
CA THR A 567 -3.33 8.84 -1.11
C THR A 567 -4.21 9.63 -2.05
N CYS A 568 -4.74 10.73 -1.54
CA CYS A 568 -5.34 11.73 -2.40
C CYS A 568 -4.27 12.74 -2.71
N THR A 569 -3.38 12.33 -3.60
CA THR A 569 -2.81 13.30 -4.53
C THR A 569 -3.95 14.09 -5.14
N THR A 570 -3.70 15.32 -5.59
CA THR A 570 -4.58 16.00 -6.55
C THR A 570 -4.65 15.24 -7.91
N GLU A 571 -4.57 13.91 -7.92
CA GLU A 571 -4.76 12.98 -9.05
C GLU A 571 -6.25 12.72 -9.33
N GLY A 572 -7.15 13.48 -8.69
CA GLY A 572 -8.40 13.89 -9.32
C GLY A 572 -8.19 14.85 -10.51
N CYS A 573 -6.95 15.26 -10.80
CA CYS A 573 -6.62 16.12 -11.93
C CYS A 573 -6.13 15.37 -13.17
N ASN A 574 -6.75 14.26 -13.53
CA ASN A 574 -6.49 13.59 -14.81
C ASN A 574 -7.18 14.25 -16.02
N MET A 575 -7.78 15.43 -15.85
CA MET A 575 -8.19 16.30 -16.96
C MET A 575 -7.69 17.73 -16.76
N GLY A 576 -6.37 17.88 -16.67
CA GLY A 576 -5.74 19.19 -16.81
C GLY A 576 -6.14 19.82 -18.15
N LYS A 577 -6.84 20.96 -18.08
CA LYS A 577 -6.98 21.90 -19.21
C LYS A 577 -5.57 22.21 -19.70
N TRP A 578 -5.22 21.78 -20.92
CA TRP A 578 -3.90 22.08 -21.49
C TRP A 578 -3.79 23.59 -21.73
N LEU A 579 -2.68 24.19 -21.29
CA LEU A 579 -2.38 25.61 -21.51
C LEU A 579 -2.56 25.99 -22.99
N THR A 580 -3.25 27.10 -23.25
CA THR A 580 -3.35 27.70 -24.58
C THR A 580 -1.98 28.17 -25.09
N ILE A 581 -1.87 28.49 -26.38
CA ILE A 581 -0.63 29.08 -26.92
C ILE A 581 -0.31 30.41 -26.21
N GLU A 582 -1.34 31.19 -25.89
CA GLU A 582 -1.22 32.44 -25.16
C GLU A 582 -0.74 32.24 -23.71
N GLU A 583 -1.32 31.29 -22.97
CA GLU A 583 -0.91 30.99 -21.60
C GLU A 583 0.52 30.42 -21.54
N LYS A 584 0.90 29.59 -22.53
CA LYS A 584 2.28 29.13 -22.71
C LYS A 584 3.24 30.28 -22.97
N TYR A 585 2.83 31.25 -23.79
CA TYR A 585 3.62 32.45 -24.08
C TYR A 585 3.82 33.34 -22.85
N GLU A 586 2.78 33.56 -22.04
CA GLU A 586 2.92 34.32 -20.79
C GLU A 586 3.79 33.60 -19.75
N LEU A 587 3.74 32.27 -19.71
CA LEU A 587 4.64 31.46 -18.88
C LEU A 587 6.11 31.63 -19.31
N ILE A 588 6.39 31.62 -20.62
CA ILE A 588 7.73 31.89 -21.16
C ILE A 588 8.21 33.30 -20.77
N LYS A 589 7.35 34.32 -20.90
CA LYS A 589 7.66 35.69 -20.47
C LYS A 589 7.96 35.77 -18.97
N LYS A 590 7.19 35.07 -18.13
CA LYS A 590 7.43 35.02 -16.68
C LYS A 590 8.79 34.41 -16.35
N HIS A 591 9.16 33.31 -17.01
CA HIS A 591 10.46 32.68 -16.82
C HIS A 591 11.61 33.61 -17.24
N ARG A 592 11.51 34.28 -18.40
CA ARG A 592 12.53 35.23 -18.87
C ARG A 592 12.73 36.44 -17.95
N ARG A 593 11.66 36.92 -17.29
CA ARG A 593 11.72 38.00 -16.28
C ARG A 593 12.28 37.53 -14.93
N SER A 594 12.31 36.23 -14.66
CA SER A 594 12.73 35.68 -13.36
C SER A 594 13.39 34.30 -13.55
N PRO A 595 14.59 34.25 -14.15
CA PRO A 595 15.23 33.00 -14.55
C PRO A 595 15.66 32.10 -13.38
N SER A 596 15.72 32.64 -12.16
CA SER A 596 16.02 31.88 -10.93
C SER A 596 14.84 31.04 -10.40
N LEU A 597 13.65 31.17 -10.97
CA LEU A 597 12.50 30.35 -10.59
C LEU A 597 12.66 28.92 -11.11
N SER A 598 12.55 27.95 -10.21
CA SER A 598 12.49 26.54 -10.61
C SER A 598 11.22 26.23 -11.41
N GLN A 599 11.27 25.17 -12.22
CA GLN A 599 10.13 24.71 -13.03
C GLN A 599 8.88 24.41 -12.16
N ALA A 600 9.09 23.91 -10.94
CA ALA A 600 8.01 23.68 -9.97
C ALA A 600 7.39 24.98 -9.44
N LYS A 601 8.18 26.04 -9.24
CA LYS A 601 7.66 27.36 -8.84
C LYS A 601 6.93 28.06 -9.98
N LEU A 602 7.42 27.92 -11.22
CA LEU A 602 6.74 28.38 -12.43
C LEU A 602 5.41 27.66 -12.66
N ALA A 603 5.35 26.36 -12.39
CA ALA A 603 4.11 25.58 -12.43
C ALA A 603 3.05 26.10 -11.44
N LYS A 604 3.44 26.31 -10.16
CA LYS A 604 2.53 26.88 -9.15
C LYS A 604 2.07 28.29 -9.52
N TRP A 605 2.97 29.12 -10.05
CA TRP A 605 2.61 30.44 -10.55
C TRP A 605 1.60 30.37 -11.70
N ALA A 606 1.83 29.49 -12.68
CA ALA A 606 0.93 29.34 -13.84
C ALA A 606 -0.48 28.89 -13.42
N ALA A 607 -0.58 28.01 -12.41
CA ALA A 607 -1.86 27.61 -11.84
C ALA A 607 -2.66 28.82 -11.33
N THR A 608 -1.98 29.67 -10.57
CA THR A 608 -2.57 30.86 -9.97
C THR A 608 -2.90 31.92 -11.03
N ALA A 609 -1.96 32.17 -11.95
CA ALA A 609 -2.07 33.24 -12.96
C ALA A 609 -3.17 32.97 -13.99
N PHE A 610 -3.42 31.71 -14.32
CA PHE A 610 -4.41 31.31 -15.34
C PHE A 610 -5.65 30.65 -14.74
N ASN A 611 -5.80 30.70 -13.41
CA ASN A 611 -6.88 30.06 -12.67
C ASN A 611 -7.10 28.60 -13.09
N LEU A 612 -5.99 27.86 -13.18
CA LEU A 612 -6.03 26.46 -13.56
C LEU A 612 -6.53 25.65 -12.36
N PRO A 613 -7.36 24.63 -12.58
CA PRO A 613 -7.75 23.72 -11.51
C PRO A 613 -6.53 23.03 -10.88
N CYS A 614 -5.41 22.93 -11.62
CA CYS A 614 -4.17 22.30 -11.16
C CYS A 614 -2.93 22.92 -11.83
N PRO A 615 -1.76 22.91 -11.17
CA PRO A 615 -0.51 23.31 -11.78
C PRO A 615 -0.06 22.34 -12.88
N PRO A 616 0.54 22.83 -14.00
CA PRO A 616 1.20 21.96 -14.97
C PRO A 616 2.39 21.24 -14.34
N SER A 617 2.76 20.06 -14.83
CA SER A 617 3.94 19.36 -14.31
C SER A 617 5.23 20.14 -14.57
N ALA A 618 6.26 19.92 -13.75
CA ALA A 618 7.59 20.51 -13.99
C ALA A 618 8.15 20.13 -15.37
N ASN A 619 7.88 18.91 -15.85
CA ASN A 619 8.23 18.46 -17.20
C ASN A 619 7.45 19.21 -18.28
N THR A 620 6.15 19.45 -18.08
CA THR A 620 5.33 20.26 -19.00
C THR A 620 5.89 21.68 -19.11
N VAL A 621 6.26 22.29 -17.98
CA VAL A 621 6.93 23.60 -17.95
C VAL A 621 8.26 23.54 -18.69
N LYS A 622 9.08 22.51 -18.45
CA LYS A 622 10.35 22.28 -19.17
C LYS A 622 10.14 22.21 -20.70
N TYR A 623 9.16 21.43 -21.17
CA TYR A 623 8.88 21.29 -22.60
C TYR A 623 8.35 22.59 -23.23
N ILE A 624 7.54 23.36 -22.51
CA ILE A 624 7.07 24.68 -22.96
C ILE A 624 8.27 25.62 -23.15
N LEU A 625 9.19 25.65 -22.19
CA LEU A 625 10.40 26.48 -22.26
C LEU A 625 11.34 26.02 -23.37
N GLN A 626 11.49 24.71 -23.59
CA GLN A 626 12.26 24.15 -24.72
C GLN A 626 11.63 24.45 -26.09
N SER A 627 10.32 24.66 -26.15
CA SER A 627 9.58 24.94 -27.39
C SER A 627 9.25 26.42 -27.58
N ALA A 628 9.94 27.32 -26.86
CA ALA A 628 9.56 28.73 -26.77
C ALA A 628 9.44 29.40 -28.14
N ASP A 629 10.43 29.22 -29.02
CA ASP A 629 10.46 29.87 -30.33
C ASP A 629 9.27 29.46 -31.22
N SER A 630 8.88 28.17 -31.18
CA SER A 630 7.73 27.65 -31.91
C SER A 630 6.39 28.19 -31.37
N ILE A 631 6.29 28.38 -30.06
CA ILE A 631 5.09 28.91 -29.40
C ILE A 631 4.94 30.41 -29.69
N GLU A 632 6.05 31.14 -29.70
CA GLU A 632 6.09 32.56 -30.04
C GLU A 632 5.68 32.82 -31.49
N GLU A 633 6.14 31.98 -32.41
CA GLU A 633 5.76 32.07 -33.82
C GLU A 633 4.26 31.80 -34.03
N LYS A 634 3.70 30.80 -33.35
CA LYS A 634 2.24 30.53 -33.37
C LYS A 634 1.43 31.69 -32.80
N GLN A 635 1.93 32.35 -31.75
CA GLN A 635 1.28 33.54 -31.19
C GLN A 635 1.32 34.73 -32.16
N ARG A 636 2.43 34.95 -32.88
CA ARG A 636 2.52 35.99 -33.93
C ARG A 636 1.54 35.77 -35.08
N GLN A 637 1.27 34.51 -35.40
CA GLN A 637 0.30 34.09 -36.41
C GLN A 637 -1.17 34.15 -35.92
N GLY A 638 -1.42 34.58 -34.68
CA GLY A 638 -2.77 34.73 -34.12
C GLY A 638 -3.44 33.42 -33.69
N ILE A 639 -2.68 32.33 -33.54
CA ILE A 639 -3.21 31.00 -33.21
C ILE A 639 -3.39 30.86 -31.69
N THR A 640 -4.64 30.85 -31.21
CA THR A 640 -4.95 30.90 -29.77
C THR A 640 -5.47 29.59 -29.15
N LYS A 641 -5.88 28.57 -29.94
CA LYS A 641 -6.30 27.23 -29.46
C LYS A 641 -5.72 26.09 -30.31
N ARG A 642 -5.74 24.84 -29.79
CA ARG A 642 -5.30 23.63 -30.54
C ARG A 642 -6.23 23.44 -31.76
N GLY A 643 -5.73 23.70 -32.96
CA GLY A 643 -6.51 23.56 -34.21
C GLY A 643 -7.06 22.14 -34.38
N ARG A 644 -8.33 22.04 -34.77
CA ARG A 644 -8.98 20.80 -35.25
C ARG A 644 -9.01 20.81 -36.78
N ASP A 645 -7.90 21.18 -37.39
CA ASP A 645 -7.88 21.38 -38.84
C ASP A 645 -7.84 20.05 -39.58
N VAL A 646 -8.47 20.03 -40.75
CA VAL A 646 -8.43 18.89 -41.66
C VAL A 646 -7.04 18.85 -42.28
N VAL A 647 -6.24 17.88 -41.86
CA VAL A 647 -4.83 17.72 -42.28
C VAL A 647 -4.71 17.37 -43.77
N CYS A 648 -5.75 16.78 -44.38
CA CYS A 648 -5.83 16.53 -45.82
C CYS A 648 -7.29 16.62 -46.30
N PRO A 649 -7.70 17.78 -46.86
CA PRO A 649 -9.08 18.01 -47.30
C PRO A 649 -9.58 17.04 -48.37
N ASP A 650 -8.70 16.57 -49.25
CA ASP A 650 -9.07 15.67 -50.34
C ASP A 650 -9.30 14.23 -49.85
N LEU A 651 -8.48 13.74 -48.91
CA LEU A 651 -8.74 12.47 -48.22
C LEU A 651 -10.07 12.54 -47.44
N GLU A 652 -10.30 13.64 -46.72
CA GLU A 652 -11.54 13.85 -45.97
C GLU A 652 -12.76 13.80 -46.89
N ARG A 653 -12.70 14.49 -48.04
CA ARG A 653 -13.80 14.55 -49.02
C ARG A 653 -14.08 13.17 -49.64
N SER A 654 -13.04 12.49 -50.12
CA SER A 654 -13.18 11.18 -50.78
C SER A 654 -13.63 10.09 -49.81
N LEU A 655 -13.13 10.10 -48.58
CA LEU A 655 -13.53 9.14 -47.56
C LEU A 655 -14.98 9.40 -47.09
N LYS A 656 -15.40 10.67 -46.99
CA LYS A 656 -16.81 11.01 -46.74
C LYS A 656 -17.71 10.51 -47.86
N GLN A 657 -17.31 10.67 -49.12
CA GLN A 657 -18.10 10.21 -50.25
C GLN A 657 -18.24 8.68 -50.29
N PHE A 658 -17.20 7.95 -49.88
CA PHE A 658 -17.29 6.51 -49.65
C PHE A 658 -18.33 6.16 -48.57
N VAL A 659 -18.33 6.87 -47.44
CA VAL A 659 -19.33 6.68 -46.37
C VAL A 659 -20.74 6.94 -46.89
N ASP A 660 -20.95 8.04 -47.60
CA ASP A 660 -22.24 8.41 -48.18
C ASP A 660 -22.73 7.32 -49.16
N ASN A 661 -21.82 6.75 -49.96
CA ASN A 661 -22.13 5.65 -50.88
C ASN A 661 -22.43 4.33 -50.15
N CYS A 662 -21.74 4.02 -49.06
CA CYS A 662 -22.06 2.85 -48.25
C CYS A 662 -23.47 2.97 -47.66
N GLU A 663 -23.85 4.15 -47.17
CA GLU A 663 -25.19 4.40 -46.64
C GLU A 663 -26.27 4.31 -47.72
N ALA A 664 -26.05 4.93 -48.89
CA ALA A 664 -27.01 4.91 -49.99
C ALA A 664 -27.27 3.48 -50.54
N ASN A 665 -26.31 2.58 -50.39
CA ASN A 665 -26.40 1.19 -50.85
C ASN A 665 -26.70 0.20 -49.71
N GLU A 666 -27.06 0.69 -48.51
CA GLU A 666 -27.30 -0.12 -47.30
C GLU A 666 -26.12 -1.04 -46.90
N THR A 667 -24.91 -0.70 -47.35
CA THR A 667 -23.69 -1.46 -47.06
C THR A 667 -23.26 -1.19 -45.61
N ARG A 668 -23.04 -2.26 -44.84
CA ARG A 668 -22.56 -2.13 -43.47
C ARG A 668 -21.15 -1.56 -43.43
N LEU A 669 -21.04 -0.33 -42.94
CA LEU A 669 -19.75 0.30 -42.67
C LEU A 669 -19.08 -0.43 -41.48
N SER A 670 -17.74 -0.51 -41.45
CA SER A 670 -16.97 -0.94 -40.28
C SER A 670 -15.77 -0.04 -40.09
N ARG A 671 -15.24 0.06 -38.85
CA ARG A 671 -14.01 0.84 -38.61
C ARG A 671 -12.85 0.34 -39.48
N LYS A 672 -12.76 -0.98 -39.67
CA LYS A 672 -11.75 -1.60 -40.53
C LYS A 672 -11.93 -1.17 -42.00
N LEU A 673 -13.16 -1.18 -42.50
CA LEU A 673 -13.48 -0.78 -43.87
C LEU A 673 -13.16 0.70 -44.10
N LEU A 674 -13.50 1.57 -43.14
CA LEU A 674 -13.14 2.99 -43.18
C LEU A 674 -11.62 3.22 -43.22
N VAL A 675 -10.86 2.50 -42.39
CA VAL A 675 -9.40 2.59 -42.35
C VAL A 675 -8.80 2.07 -43.66
N GLN A 676 -9.27 0.93 -44.17
CA GLN A 676 -8.81 0.36 -45.44
C GLN A 676 -9.07 1.31 -46.61
N GLN A 677 -10.27 1.88 -46.69
CA GLN A 677 -10.59 2.84 -47.75
C GLN A 677 -9.74 4.11 -47.63
N ALA A 678 -9.48 4.59 -46.42
CA ALA A 678 -8.61 5.75 -46.20
C ALA A 678 -7.17 5.47 -46.68
N HIS A 679 -6.64 4.27 -46.44
CA HIS A 679 -5.35 3.84 -46.97
C HIS A 679 -5.35 3.78 -48.50
N GLN A 680 -6.38 3.19 -49.10
CA GLN A 680 -6.50 3.09 -50.55
C GLN A 680 -6.56 4.47 -51.22
N ILE A 681 -7.37 5.39 -50.69
CA ILE A 681 -7.46 6.77 -51.20
C ILE A 681 -6.09 7.45 -51.12
N LEU A 682 -5.34 7.26 -50.02
CA LEU A 682 -3.99 7.80 -49.89
C LEU A 682 -3.02 7.18 -50.91
N GLU A 683 -3.11 5.89 -51.20
CA GLU A 683 -2.27 5.20 -52.19
C GLU A 683 -2.58 5.62 -53.64
N GLU A 684 -3.81 6.05 -53.92
CA GLU A 684 -4.23 6.55 -55.23
C GLU A 684 -3.88 8.03 -55.45
N MET A 685 -3.52 8.77 -54.38
CA MET A 685 -3.07 10.16 -54.50
C MET A 685 -1.70 10.26 -55.16
N PRO A 686 -1.46 11.27 -56.03
CA PRO A 686 -0.15 11.51 -56.63
C PRO A 686 0.95 11.63 -55.58
N GLU A 687 2.07 10.96 -55.80
CA GLU A 687 3.15 10.80 -54.80
C GLU A 687 3.73 12.14 -54.32
N ASP A 688 3.73 13.15 -55.18
CA ASP A 688 4.17 14.52 -54.93
C ASP A 688 3.19 15.36 -54.08
N THR A 689 1.92 14.98 -54.04
CA THR A 689 0.87 15.67 -53.26
C THR A 689 0.35 14.86 -52.07
N ARG A 690 0.81 13.61 -51.93
CA ARG A 690 0.39 12.68 -50.87
C ARG A 690 0.94 13.12 -49.50
N PRO A 691 0.06 13.37 -48.50
CA PRO A 691 0.50 13.78 -47.18
C PRO A 691 1.14 12.62 -46.41
N LYS A 692 2.28 12.89 -45.73
CA LYS A 692 2.86 11.95 -44.76
C LYS A 692 2.08 12.00 -43.44
N MET A 693 1.04 11.19 -43.33
CA MET A 693 0.23 11.09 -42.10
C MET A 693 0.01 9.65 -41.65
N THR A 694 -0.11 9.47 -40.34
CA THR A 694 -0.55 8.20 -39.73
C THR A 694 -2.07 8.23 -39.53
N LEU A 695 -2.80 7.26 -40.09
CA LEU A 695 -4.24 7.05 -39.88
C LEU A 695 -4.53 6.49 -38.48
N SER A 696 -4.07 7.19 -37.45
CA SER A 696 -4.17 6.79 -36.04
C SER A 696 -5.62 6.68 -35.58
N VAL A 697 -5.82 5.97 -34.46
CA VAL A 697 -7.11 5.89 -33.75
C VAL A 697 -7.70 7.28 -33.51
N GLY A 698 -6.88 8.25 -33.09
CA GLY A 698 -7.31 9.63 -32.83
C GLY A 698 -7.67 10.40 -34.10
N TRP A 699 -6.96 10.21 -35.21
CA TRP A 699 -7.31 10.81 -36.50
C TRP A 699 -8.68 10.31 -36.98
N MET A 700 -8.89 8.99 -36.92
CA MET A 700 -10.15 8.36 -37.34
C MET A 700 -11.32 8.79 -36.46
N THR A 701 -11.12 8.86 -35.14
CA THR A 701 -12.13 9.38 -34.20
C THR A 701 -12.52 10.84 -34.54
N ASN A 702 -11.56 11.68 -34.92
CA ASN A 702 -11.84 13.04 -35.33
C ASN A 702 -12.55 13.15 -36.69
N PHE A 703 -12.19 12.31 -37.68
CA PHE A 703 -12.90 12.19 -38.95
C PHE A 703 -14.37 11.78 -38.73
N MET A 704 -14.60 10.74 -37.93
CA MET A 704 -15.95 10.27 -37.59
C MET A 704 -16.77 11.37 -36.90
N ALA A 705 -16.18 12.06 -35.93
CA ALA A 705 -16.84 13.15 -35.22
C ALA A 705 -17.23 14.32 -36.13
N ARG A 706 -16.35 14.71 -37.07
CA ARG A 706 -16.63 15.79 -38.05
C ARG A 706 -17.75 15.41 -39.03
N ASN A 707 -17.88 14.13 -39.35
CA ASN A 707 -18.84 13.63 -40.33
C ASN A 707 -20.09 12.98 -39.69
N GLY A 708 -20.31 13.16 -38.39
CA GLY A 708 -21.52 12.71 -37.69
C GLY A 708 -21.62 11.20 -37.45
N LEU A 709 -20.52 10.45 -37.59
CA LEU A 709 -20.49 8.99 -37.42
C LEU A 709 -20.27 8.60 -35.95
N ARG A 710 -20.98 7.58 -35.48
CA ARG A 710 -20.85 7.03 -34.11
C ARG A 710 -20.91 5.50 -34.12
N PHE A 711 -20.33 4.86 -33.09
CA PHE A 711 -20.43 3.41 -32.90
C PHE A 711 -21.82 3.02 -32.37
N ARG A 712 -22.35 1.86 -32.82
CA ARG A 712 -23.60 1.30 -32.28
C ARG A 712 -23.32 0.64 -30.93
N GLN A 713 -24.13 0.94 -29.90
CA GLN A 713 -24.00 0.28 -28.59
C GLN A 713 -24.46 -1.19 -28.66
N PHE A 714 -23.69 -2.08 -28.04
CA PHE A 714 -23.96 -3.51 -28.00
C PHE A 714 -24.99 -3.81 -26.88
N ARG A 715 -26.24 -4.19 -27.24
CA ARG A 715 -27.23 -4.68 -26.27
C ARG A 715 -27.07 -6.20 -26.11
N ARG A 716 -26.68 -6.65 -24.92
CA ARG A 716 -26.62 -8.08 -24.55
C ARG A 716 -28.05 -8.66 -24.60
N ARG A 717 -28.28 -9.69 -25.42
CA ARG A 717 -29.55 -10.45 -25.41
C ARG A 717 -29.74 -11.14 -24.04
N ARG A 718 -30.66 -10.62 -23.23
CA ARG A 718 -31.49 -11.40 -22.29
C ARG A 718 -32.95 -11.15 -22.71
N GLY A 719 -33.76 -12.20 -22.64
CA GLY A 719 -35.11 -12.24 -23.22
C GLY A 719 -36.08 -11.22 -22.64
N GLU A 720 -37.12 -10.96 -23.46
CA GLU A 720 -38.41 -10.32 -23.17
C GLU A 720 -38.37 -8.81 -22.83
N ASP A 721 -38.53 -7.96 -23.85
CA ASP A 721 -39.81 -7.28 -24.17
C ASP A 721 -39.59 -6.35 -25.40
N GLU A 722 -40.30 -6.61 -26.50
CA GLU A 722 -40.33 -5.77 -27.69
C GLU A 722 -41.43 -4.70 -27.55
N SER A 723 -41.20 -3.64 -26.77
CA SER A 723 -42.08 -2.46 -26.82
C SER A 723 -41.49 -1.16 -26.25
N GLU A 724 -40.32 -0.73 -26.70
CA GLU A 724 -39.92 0.68 -26.58
C GLU A 724 -39.32 1.16 -27.91
N LYS A 725 -40.05 2.06 -28.57
CA LYS A 725 -39.61 2.79 -29.76
C LYS A 725 -38.68 3.91 -29.32
N ASP A 726 -37.45 3.92 -29.82
CA ASP A 726 -36.56 5.09 -29.77
C ASP A 726 -37.19 6.22 -30.61
N GLU A 727 -37.95 7.11 -29.97
CA GLU A 727 -38.37 8.38 -30.60
C GLU A 727 -37.21 9.39 -30.50
N ALA A 728 -36.79 9.92 -31.66
CA ALA A 728 -35.74 10.92 -31.78
C ALA A 728 -36.30 12.34 -31.71
N GLU A 729 -35.52 13.28 -31.17
CA GLU A 729 -35.84 14.72 -31.24
C GLU A 729 -35.90 15.22 -32.70
N PRO A 730 -36.84 16.12 -33.05
CA PRO A 730 -36.98 16.60 -34.42
C PRO A 730 -35.82 17.52 -34.82
N GLY A 731 -35.09 17.18 -35.90
CA GLY A 731 -34.19 18.12 -36.60
C GLY A 731 -32.74 17.69 -36.81
N GLN A 732 -32.32 16.49 -36.40
CA GLN A 732 -30.99 15.96 -36.73
C GLN A 732 -31.08 14.70 -37.62
N PRO A 733 -30.32 14.63 -38.74
CA PRO A 733 -30.26 13.41 -39.53
C PRO A 733 -29.56 12.29 -38.75
N GLN A 734 -30.27 11.21 -38.46
CA GLN A 734 -29.69 10.00 -37.86
C GLN A 734 -28.87 9.23 -38.91
N ARG A 735 -27.59 8.99 -38.63
CA ARG A 735 -26.74 8.06 -39.39
C ARG A 735 -26.08 7.07 -38.43
N VAL A 736 -26.51 5.81 -38.46
CA VAL A 736 -26.07 4.72 -37.57
C VAL A 736 -25.68 3.50 -38.39
N VAL A 737 -24.38 3.16 -38.51
CA VAL A 737 -23.90 1.78 -38.75
C VAL A 737 -22.42 1.64 -38.32
N THR A 738 -22.07 0.63 -37.50
CA THR A 738 -21.04 -0.42 -37.72
C THR A 738 -21.19 -1.54 -36.68
N ASP A 739 -21.08 -2.82 -37.06
CA ASP A 739 -21.10 -4.01 -36.17
C ASP A 739 -19.77 -4.78 -36.28
N VAL A 740 -19.35 -5.46 -35.21
CA VAL A 740 -18.03 -6.10 -35.06
C VAL A 740 -18.18 -7.61 -35.11
N THR A 741 -18.30 -8.20 -36.30
CA THR A 741 -18.06 -9.63 -36.53
C THR A 741 -17.80 -9.89 -38.02
N ASP A 742 -16.56 -10.27 -38.37
CA ASP A 742 -16.26 -11.34 -39.35
C ASP A 742 -14.77 -11.34 -39.71
N HIS A 743 -14.00 -12.18 -39.02
CA HIS A 743 -12.61 -12.52 -39.38
C HIS A 743 -12.40 -14.03 -39.36
N LEU A 744 -12.99 -14.79 -40.30
CA LEU A 744 -12.61 -16.20 -40.48
C LEU A 744 -12.73 -16.79 -41.91
N ALA A 745 -13.04 -16.03 -42.97
CA ALA A 745 -13.44 -16.66 -44.25
C ALA A 745 -12.63 -16.34 -45.54
N LEU A 746 -11.41 -15.76 -45.49
CA LEU A 746 -10.69 -15.38 -46.72
C LEU A 746 -9.21 -15.79 -46.84
N ALA A 747 -8.68 -16.65 -45.96
CA ALA A 747 -7.27 -17.06 -45.99
C ALA A 747 -7.02 -18.46 -46.61
N ARG A 748 -7.69 -18.79 -47.71
CA ARG A 748 -7.35 -19.99 -48.52
C ARG A 748 -7.44 -19.70 -50.02
N ALA A 749 -6.42 -19.03 -50.57
CA ALA A 749 -6.02 -19.21 -51.96
C ALA A 749 -4.63 -18.58 -52.22
N ILE A 750 -3.82 -19.30 -53.00
CA ILE A 750 -2.68 -18.87 -53.84
C ILE A 750 -1.27 -19.25 -53.31
N PRO A 751 -0.40 -19.81 -54.20
CA PRO A 751 0.52 -20.91 -53.87
C PRO A 751 2.01 -20.50 -53.76
N ALA A 752 2.81 -21.48 -53.33
CA ALA A 752 4.25 -21.45 -53.10
C ALA A 752 5.06 -20.85 -54.27
N ARG A 753 6.08 -20.05 -53.92
CA ARG A 753 7.13 -19.60 -54.85
C ARG A 753 8.51 -19.89 -54.25
N GLN A 754 9.39 -20.37 -55.13
CA GLN A 754 10.69 -21.00 -54.87
C GLN A 754 11.73 -20.01 -54.33
N VAL A 755 12.66 -20.54 -53.54
CA VAL A 755 13.87 -19.87 -53.06
C VAL A 755 15.00 -20.18 -54.04
N GLU A 756 15.66 -19.14 -54.56
CA GLU A 756 16.98 -19.23 -55.17
C GLU A 756 18.03 -18.79 -54.13
N GLU A 757 19.14 -19.53 -54.07
CA GLU A 757 20.31 -19.26 -53.23
C GLU A 757 21.29 -18.37 -54.00
N GLU A 758 21.80 -17.31 -53.36
CA GLU A 758 23.02 -16.62 -53.77
C GLU A 758 23.98 -16.58 -52.58
N GLU A 759 25.15 -17.21 -52.76
CA GLU A 759 26.36 -17.03 -51.96
C GLU A 759 27.01 -15.69 -52.33
N ASP A 760 27.55 -14.96 -51.35
CA ASP A 760 28.59 -13.97 -51.65
C ASP A 760 29.65 -13.89 -50.56
N THR A 761 30.89 -13.82 -51.04
CA THR A 761 32.16 -13.95 -50.31
C THR A 761 32.74 -12.57 -49.97
N VAL A 762 33.46 -12.41 -48.86
CA VAL A 762 34.18 -11.17 -48.54
C VAL A 762 35.64 -11.42 -48.13
N ASP A 763 36.51 -10.65 -48.78
CA ASP A 763 37.98 -10.58 -48.78
C ASP A 763 38.60 -10.03 -47.45
N PRO A 764 39.71 -10.60 -46.94
CA PRO A 764 40.31 -10.19 -45.68
C PRO A 764 41.48 -9.22 -45.89
N SER A 765 41.31 -7.95 -45.53
CA SER A 765 42.47 -7.09 -45.21
C SER A 765 42.15 -5.90 -44.28
N THR A 766 43.08 -5.69 -43.33
CA THR A 766 43.30 -4.53 -42.41
C THR A 766 42.59 -4.54 -41.03
N PRO A 767 43.21 -3.96 -39.96
CA PRO A 767 43.81 -4.71 -38.87
C PRO A 767 43.25 -4.41 -37.46
N VAL A 768 43.62 -5.29 -36.52
CA VAL A 768 43.18 -5.42 -35.13
C VAL A 768 43.50 -4.20 -34.26
N ILE A 769 42.48 -3.68 -33.55
CA ILE A 769 42.60 -2.95 -32.29
C ILE A 769 41.68 -3.63 -31.27
N GLU A 770 42.30 -4.13 -30.18
CA GLU A 770 41.77 -4.55 -28.87
C GLU A 770 40.43 -5.32 -28.80
N ALA A 771 40.52 -6.57 -28.31
CA ALA A 771 39.49 -7.60 -28.31
C ALA A 771 38.11 -7.18 -27.78
N LEU A 772 37.18 -6.91 -28.70
CA LEU A 772 35.75 -7.05 -28.49
C LEU A 772 35.43 -8.53 -28.29
N ASN A 773 34.73 -8.88 -27.22
CA ASN A 773 34.36 -10.25 -26.87
C ASN A 773 33.52 -10.89 -28.02
N THR A 774 34.13 -11.80 -28.79
CA THR A 774 33.57 -12.36 -30.03
C THR A 774 32.53 -13.48 -29.82
N GLU A 775 32.34 -13.95 -28.58
CA GLU A 775 31.52 -15.13 -28.28
C GLU A 775 30.04 -14.80 -28.01
N LYS A 776 29.11 -15.61 -28.52
CA LYS A 776 27.65 -15.45 -28.29
C LYS A 776 27.24 -15.87 -26.89
N THR A 777 26.32 -15.12 -26.30
CA THR A 777 25.85 -15.28 -24.93
C THR A 777 24.40 -15.76 -24.93
N VAL A 778 24.13 -16.85 -24.21
CA VAL A 778 22.79 -17.39 -24.01
C VAL A 778 22.45 -17.41 -22.53
N MET A 779 21.25 -16.96 -22.18
CA MET A 779 20.71 -17.11 -20.82
C MET A 779 19.58 -18.13 -20.79
N ILE A 780 19.67 -19.10 -19.88
CA ILE A 780 18.73 -20.21 -19.77
C ILE A 780 18.08 -20.19 -18.38
N THR A 781 16.75 -20.17 -18.33
CA THR A 781 15.99 -20.29 -17.07
C THR A 781 15.68 -21.73 -16.70
N GLY A 782 15.81 -22.08 -15.42
CA GLY A 782 15.59 -23.45 -14.93
C GLY A 782 16.66 -24.41 -15.46
N ALA A 783 17.93 -24.00 -15.39
CA ALA A 783 19.06 -24.65 -16.08
C ALA A 783 19.60 -25.92 -15.39
N ASN A 784 19.14 -26.25 -14.19
CA ASN A 784 19.80 -27.26 -13.35
C ASN A 784 19.35 -28.71 -13.57
N ARG A 785 18.36 -28.96 -14.44
CA ARG A 785 17.87 -30.32 -14.73
C ARG A 785 17.07 -30.40 -16.04
N GLY A 786 16.85 -31.62 -16.52
CA GLY A 786 15.98 -31.91 -17.67
C GLY A 786 16.37 -31.11 -18.91
N ILE A 787 15.38 -30.52 -19.59
CA ILE A 787 15.56 -29.72 -20.81
C ILE A 787 16.54 -28.56 -20.60
N GLY A 788 16.49 -27.89 -19.44
CA GLY A 788 17.37 -26.75 -19.15
C GLY A 788 18.84 -27.14 -19.07
N LEU A 789 19.14 -28.28 -18.44
CA LEU A 789 20.50 -28.81 -18.34
C LEU A 789 21.03 -29.25 -19.71
N ALA A 790 20.16 -29.87 -20.53
CA ALA A 790 20.51 -30.26 -21.90
C ALA A 790 20.80 -29.02 -22.78
N PHE A 791 20.06 -27.91 -22.63
CA PHE A 791 20.40 -26.64 -23.30
C PHE A 791 21.75 -26.09 -22.85
N VAL A 792 22.06 -26.15 -21.55
CA VAL A 792 23.39 -25.70 -21.04
C VAL A 792 24.49 -26.52 -21.69
N LYS A 793 24.39 -27.86 -21.65
CA LYS A 793 25.36 -28.75 -22.26
C LYS A 793 25.57 -28.44 -23.74
N HIS A 794 24.48 -28.30 -24.50
CA HIS A 794 24.55 -27.98 -25.92
C HIS A 794 25.29 -26.65 -26.19
N TYR A 795 24.90 -25.57 -25.53
CA TYR A 795 25.51 -24.26 -25.81
C TYR A 795 26.94 -24.12 -25.27
N VAL A 796 27.29 -24.82 -24.18
CA VAL A 796 28.70 -24.95 -23.74
C VAL A 796 29.52 -25.69 -24.80
N GLU A 797 29.04 -26.82 -25.33
CA GLU A 797 29.72 -27.58 -26.39
C GLU A 797 29.87 -26.78 -27.70
N GLN A 798 28.94 -25.85 -27.97
CA GLN A 798 29.01 -24.91 -29.10
C GLN A 798 29.91 -23.69 -28.83
N GLY A 799 30.53 -23.57 -27.66
CA GLY A 799 31.44 -22.47 -27.31
C GLY A 799 30.73 -21.13 -27.03
N TRP A 800 29.48 -21.15 -26.57
CA TRP A 800 28.77 -19.94 -26.16
C TRP A 800 29.04 -19.60 -24.69
N ASN A 801 28.97 -18.32 -24.36
CA ASN A 801 28.89 -17.84 -22.98
C ASN A 801 27.53 -18.19 -22.39
N VAL A 802 27.45 -19.28 -21.62
CA VAL A 802 26.20 -19.73 -21.01
C VAL A 802 25.98 -19.11 -19.64
N ILE A 803 24.88 -18.36 -19.50
CA ILE A 803 24.34 -17.88 -18.22
C ILE A 803 23.26 -18.88 -17.78
N ALA A 804 23.60 -19.77 -16.86
CA ALA A 804 22.69 -20.76 -16.30
C ALA A 804 21.97 -20.17 -15.07
N THR A 805 20.64 -20.20 -15.06
CA THR A 805 19.87 -19.65 -13.93
C THR A 805 18.98 -20.70 -13.26
N LEU A 806 18.97 -20.66 -11.93
CA LEU A 806 18.30 -21.62 -11.05
C LEU A 806 17.97 -20.94 -9.72
N ARG A 807 17.01 -21.49 -8.95
CA ARG A 807 16.52 -20.84 -7.73
C ARG A 807 17.54 -20.81 -6.59
N ASP A 808 18.27 -21.90 -6.44
CA ASP A 808 19.20 -22.12 -5.34
C ASP A 808 20.48 -22.72 -5.90
N LEU A 809 21.58 -21.97 -5.80
CA LEU A 809 22.90 -22.39 -6.28
C LEU A 809 23.50 -23.48 -5.39
N ASP A 810 23.22 -23.41 -4.08
CA ASP A 810 23.89 -24.20 -3.04
C ASP A 810 23.17 -25.53 -2.77
N LYS A 811 22.05 -25.78 -3.45
CA LYS A 811 21.26 -27.01 -3.29
C LYS A 811 21.99 -28.24 -3.82
N GLU A 812 22.02 -29.30 -3.01
CA GLU A 812 22.44 -30.65 -3.42
C GLU A 812 21.68 -31.12 -4.67
N GLY A 813 22.39 -31.74 -5.63
CA GLY A 813 21.84 -32.16 -6.93
C GLY A 813 22.15 -31.22 -8.12
N ASN A 814 22.93 -30.15 -7.90
CA ASN A 814 23.39 -29.23 -8.95
C ASN A 814 24.76 -29.63 -9.55
N GLU A 815 25.35 -30.75 -9.14
CA GLU A 815 26.72 -31.15 -9.49
C GLU A 815 26.90 -31.31 -11.01
N HIS A 816 25.88 -31.81 -11.71
CA HIS A 816 25.91 -31.96 -13.16
C HIS A 816 25.94 -30.61 -13.89
N LEU A 817 25.28 -29.58 -13.37
CA LEU A 817 25.34 -28.23 -13.94
C LEU A 817 26.71 -27.60 -13.70
N ILE A 818 27.26 -27.76 -12.49
CA ILE A 818 28.58 -27.24 -12.12
C ILE A 818 29.68 -27.90 -12.98
N ALA A 819 29.58 -29.21 -13.22
CA ALA A 819 30.52 -29.96 -14.05
C ALA A 819 30.56 -29.50 -15.52
N LEU A 820 29.48 -28.90 -16.03
CA LEU A 820 29.43 -28.30 -17.37
C LEU A 820 30.13 -26.93 -17.43
N ASN A 821 30.53 -26.36 -16.30
CA ASN A 821 31.28 -25.10 -16.20
C ASN A 821 30.69 -23.94 -17.04
N PRO A 822 29.40 -23.57 -16.84
CA PRO A 822 28.80 -22.44 -17.55
C PRO A 822 29.51 -21.13 -17.20
N TRP A 823 29.51 -20.17 -18.13
CA TRP A 823 30.17 -18.87 -17.94
C TRP A 823 29.71 -18.13 -16.69
N LYS A 824 28.39 -18.16 -16.40
CA LYS A 824 27.83 -17.62 -15.16
C LYS A 824 26.70 -18.51 -14.63
N MET A 825 26.62 -18.60 -13.30
CA MET A 825 25.45 -19.14 -12.61
C MET A 825 24.77 -18.00 -11.83
N VAL A 826 23.50 -17.74 -12.09
CA VAL A 826 22.76 -16.61 -11.48
C VAL A 826 21.51 -17.11 -10.76
N PRO A 827 21.30 -16.78 -9.47
CA PRO A 827 20.07 -17.11 -8.76
C PRO A 827 18.86 -16.43 -9.42
N LEU A 828 17.85 -17.21 -9.80
CA LEU A 828 16.62 -16.70 -10.40
C LEU A 828 15.42 -17.61 -10.07
N ASP A 829 14.45 -17.06 -9.35
CA ASP A 829 13.09 -17.58 -9.28
C ASP A 829 12.16 -16.77 -10.20
N VAL A 830 11.74 -17.38 -11.31
CA VAL A 830 10.87 -16.74 -12.30
C VAL A 830 9.46 -16.41 -11.77
N SER A 831 9.06 -16.96 -10.61
CA SER A 831 7.78 -16.62 -9.97
C SER A 831 7.86 -15.38 -9.06
N VAL A 832 9.06 -14.85 -8.81
CA VAL A 832 9.30 -13.75 -7.88
C VAL A 832 9.92 -12.56 -8.63
N GLU A 833 9.14 -11.48 -8.81
CA GLU A 833 9.57 -10.30 -9.57
C GLU A 833 10.86 -9.66 -9.02
N GLU A 834 11.03 -9.63 -7.69
CA GLU A 834 12.26 -9.14 -7.06
C GLU A 834 13.49 -9.98 -7.46
N SER A 835 13.36 -11.30 -7.52
CA SER A 835 14.44 -12.20 -7.96
C SER A 835 14.82 -11.93 -9.42
N ILE A 836 13.82 -11.68 -10.28
CA ILE A 836 14.04 -11.28 -11.68
C ILE A 836 14.83 -9.95 -11.75
N GLN A 837 14.47 -8.96 -10.95
CA GLN A 837 15.16 -7.67 -10.94
C GLN A 837 16.59 -7.78 -10.39
N VAL A 838 16.82 -8.61 -9.37
CA VAL A 838 18.17 -8.89 -8.86
C VAL A 838 19.04 -9.55 -9.92
N ALA A 839 18.52 -10.58 -10.61
CA ALA A 839 19.24 -11.25 -11.69
C ALA A 839 19.53 -10.30 -12.86
N ALA A 840 18.57 -9.46 -13.26
CA ALA A 840 18.78 -8.47 -14.31
C ALA A 840 19.86 -7.44 -13.93
N ARG A 841 19.88 -6.96 -12.69
CA ARG A 841 20.96 -6.08 -12.18
C ARG A 841 22.32 -6.77 -12.15
N ALA A 842 22.38 -8.03 -11.73
CA ALA A 842 23.63 -8.81 -11.73
C ALA A 842 24.18 -9.03 -13.16
N LEU A 843 23.33 -8.88 -14.17
CA LEU A 843 23.67 -8.98 -15.58
C LEU A 843 23.73 -7.61 -16.27
N GLU A 844 23.73 -6.50 -15.54
CA GLU A 844 23.86 -5.17 -16.15
C GLU A 844 25.13 -5.07 -17.01
N GLY A 845 25.01 -4.52 -18.21
CA GLY A 845 26.11 -4.43 -19.18
C GLY A 845 26.47 -5.74 -19.88
N VAL A 846 25.83 -6.86 -19.56
CA VAL A 846 26.05 -8.14 -20.23
C VAL A 846 25.15 -8.25 -21.48
N SER A 847 25.77 -8.37 -22.66
CA SER A 847 25.05 -8.66 -23.90
C SER A 847 24.47 -10.07 -23.88
N ILE A 848 23.18 -10.23 -24.21
CA ILE A 848 22.52 -11.55 -24.30
C ILE A 848 21.95 -11.71 -25.71
N ASP A 849 22.56 -12.59 -26.51
CA ASP A 849 22.13 -12.87 -27.90
C ASP A 849 20.86 -13.72 -27.93
N LEU A 850 20.70 -14.60 -26.96
CA LEU A 850 19.58 -15.54 -26.86
C LEU A 850 19.09 -15.69 -25.42
N LEU A 851 17.82 -15.39 -25.18
CA LEU A 851 17.14 -15.69 -23.92
C LEU A 851 16.23 -16.92 -24.10
N ILE A 852 16.54 -18.01 -23.40
CA ILE A 852 15.71 -19.22 -23.38
C ILE A 852 14.94 -19.28 -22.07
N ASN A 853 13.66 -18.97 -22.14
CA ASN A 853 12.73 -19.14 -21.04
C ASN A 853 12.24 -20.60 -21.00
N ASN A 854 12.96 -21.43 -20.24
CA ASN A 854 12.70 -22.85 -20.08
C ASN A 854 12.05 -23.21 -18.74
N ALA A 855 12.25 -22.40 -17.70
CA ALA A 855 11.66 -22.66 -16.38
C ALA A 855 10.14 -22.84 -16.49
N GLY A 856 9.65 -23.94 -15.91
CA GLY A 856 8.24 -24.32 -16.01
C GLY A 856 7.84 -25.33 -14.95
N MET A 857 6.53 -25.43 -14.72
CA MET A 857 5.93 -26.43 -13.85
C MET A 857 4.62 -26.99 -14.42
N ALA A 858 4.31 -28.26 -14.13
CA ALA A 858 3.04 -28.89 -14.48
C ALA A 858 2.35 -29.43 -13.24
N GLY A 859 1.05 -29.15 -13.17
CA GLY A 859 0.06 -29.95 -12.44
C GLY A 859 -1.07 -30.30 -13.41
N LEU A 860 -1.20 -31.56 -13.78
CA LEU A 860 -2.17 -32.06 -14.77
C LEU A 860 -3.49 -32.50 -14.11
N TYR A 861 -4.00 -31.66 -13.21
CA TYR A 861 -5.21 -31.95 -12.43
C TYR A 861 -6.49 -31.88 -13.29
N GLY A 862 -7.48 -32.70 -12.94
CA GLY A 862 -8.80 -32.70 -13.58
C GLY A 862 -9.69 -31.54 -13.09
N LEU A 863 -10.92 -31.46 -13.59
CA LEU A 863 -11.86 -30.39 -13.24
C LEU A 863 -12.15 -30.32 -11.74
N TYR A 864 -12.25 -31.49 -11.10
CA TYR A 864 -12.62 -31.59 -9.68
C TYR A 864 -11.42 -31.48 -8.73
N ASP A 865 -10.21 -31.65 -9.25
CA ASP A 865 -8.97 -31.64 -8.46
C ASP A 865 -8.18 -30.34 -8.63
N THR A 866 -8.47 -29.55 -9.66
CA THR A 866 -7.77 -28.28 -9.91
C THR A 866 -8.20 -27.21 -8.91
N THR A 867 -7.26 -26.71 -8.12
CA THR A 867 -7.49 -25.60 -7.19
C THR A 867 -7.19 -24.23 -7.81
N VAL A 868 -7.65 -23.16 -7.18
CA VAL A 868 -7.30 -21.79 -7.58
C VAL A 868 -5.81 -21.55 -7.41
N GLU A 869 -5.23 -22.10 -6.35
CA GLU A 869 -3.81 -22.03 -6.02
C GLU A 869 -2.96 -22.67 -7.11
N ASP A 870 -3.38 -23.83 -7.64
CA ASP A 870 -2.68 -24.50 -8.74
C ASP A 870 -2.77 -23.70 -10.04
N CYS A 871 -3.92 -23.10 -10.34
CA CYS A 871 -4.08 -22.18 -11.46
C CYS A 871 -3.11 -21.00 -11.33
N MET A 872 -3.13 -20.31 -10.19
CA MET A 872 -2.30 -19.12 -9.97
C MET A 872 -0.82 -19.45 -10.01
N ARG A 873 -0.37 -20.53 -9.36
CA ARG A 873 1.03 -20.94 -9.35
C ARG A 873 1.55 -21.29 -10.74
N GLN A 874 0.77 -22.04 -11.53
CA GLN A 874 1.15 -22.37 -12.91
C GLN A 874 1.14 -21.13 -13.81
N PHE A 875 0.21 -20.19 -13.64
CA PHE A 875 0.23 -18.91 -14.37
C PHE A 875 1.45 -18.06 -14.02
N GLN A 876 1.79 -17.96 -12.74
CA GLN A 876 2.97 -17.21 -12.28
C GLN A 876 4.26 -17.75 -12.90
N VAL A 877 4.47 -19.08 -12.84
CA VAL A 877 5.71 -19.68 -13.34
C VAL A 877 5.72 -19.79 -14.87
N ASN A 878 4.65 -20.29 -15.49
CA ASN A 878 4.68 -20.64 -16.92
C ASN A 878 4.37 -19.47 -17.85
N ALA A 879 3.69 -18.42 -17.39
CA ALA A 879 3.22 -17.32 -18.25
C ALA A 879 3.82 -15.97 -17.84
N LEU A 880 3.57 -15.54 -16.60
CA LEU A 880 4.05 -14.24 -16.11
C LEU A 880 5.57 -14.23 -15.93
N GLY A 881 6.16 -15.30 -15.41
CA GLY A 881 7.60 -15.41 -15.23
C GLY A 881 8.39 -15.12 -16.52
N PRO A 882 8.15 -15.85 -17.63
CA PRO A 882 8.82 -15.57 -18.89
C PRO A 882 8.57 -14.16 -19.45
N LEU A 883 7.37 -13.60 -19.27
CA LEU A 883 7.06 -12.21 -19.65
C LEU A 883 7.92 -11.21 -18.86
N LEU A 884 7.96 -11.36 -17.53
CA LEU A 884 8.68 -10.45 -16.64
C LEU A 884 10.20 -10.57 -16.79
N VAL A 885 10.72 -11.79 -16.97
CA VAL A 885 12.14 -12.03 -17.27
C VAL A 885 12.52 -11.37 -18.59
N THR A 886 11.71 -11.56 -19.64
CA THR A 886 11.96 -10.92 -20.94
C THR A 886 11.94 -9.40 -20.80
N ARG A 887 10.93 -8.83 -20.11
CA ARG A 887 10.82 -7.39 -19.86
C ARG A 887 12.04 -6.83 -19.13
N ALA A 888 12.54 -7.53 -18.11
CA ALA A 888 13.69 -7.10 -17.33
C ALA A 888 15.00 -7.15 -18.12
N LEU A 889 15.12 -8.09 -19.08
CA LEU A 889 16.33 -8.30 -19.87
C LEU A 889 16.30 -7.64 -21.25
N VAL A 890 15.27 -6.85 -21.60
CA VAL A 890 15.28 -6.03 -22.82
C VAL A 890 16.55 -5.18 -22.96
N PRO A 891 17.08 -4.53 -21.91
CA PRO A 891 18.36 -3.82 -22.01
C PRO A 891 19.51 -4.72 -22.48
N ASN A 892 19.63 -5.94 -21.95
CA ASN A 892 20.65 -6.91 -22.33
C ASN A 892 20.51 -7.41 -23.76
N LEU A 893 19.27 -7.64 -24.20
CA LEU A 893 18.96 -8.03 -25.59
C LEU A 893 19.32 -6.90 -26.56
N ARG A 894 19.06 -5.64 -26.20
CA ARG A 894 19.47 -4.46 -27.00
C ARG A 894 20.98 -4.33 -27.13
N LEU A 895 21.75 -4.72 -26.11
CA LEU A 895 23.21 -4.76 -26.23
C LEU A 895 23.66 -5.77 -27.30
N ALA A 896 23.02 -6.94 -27.38
CA ALA A 896 23.30 -7.91 -28.43
C ALA A 896 22.88 -7.41 -29.82
N VAL A 897 21.72 -6.75 -29.93
CA VAL A 897 21.30 -6.10 -31.18
C VAL A 897 22.32 -5.04 -31.61
N ALA A 898 22.80 -4.21 -30.69
CA ALA A 898 23.80 -3.20 -31.00
C ALA A 898 25.13 -3.81 -31.46
N ALA A 899 25.53 -4.94 -30.88
CA ALA A 899 26.78 -5.62 -31.21
C ALA A 899 26.70 -6.44 -32.51
N ARG A 900 25.54 -7.07 -32.81
CA ARG A 900 25.41 -8.17 -33.78
C ARG A 900 24.18 -8.09 -34.67
N GLY A 901 23.41 -7.02 -34.57
CA GLY A 901 22.27 -6.71 -35.43
C GLY A 901 20.94 -7.35 -35.03
N SER A 902 20.96 -8.42 -34.21
CA SER A 902 19.73 -9.08 -33.74
C SER A 902 19.92 -9.82 -32.41
N ALA A 903 18.82 -10.07 -31.71
CA ALA A 903 18.74 -10.97 -30.57
C ALA A 903 17.43 -11.77 -30.60
N PHE A 904 17.35 -12.88 -29.86
CA PHE A 904 16.17 -13.74 -29.85
C PHE A 904 15.70 -14.12 -28.45
N VAL A 905 14.39 -14.26 -28.29
CA VAL A 905 13.73 -14.78 -27.09
C VAL A 905 13.01 -16.08 -27.46
N ALA A 906 13.47 -17.21 -26.95
CA ALA A 906 12.85 -18.51 -27.14
C ALA A 906 12.03 -18.91 -25.90
N GLN A 907 10.75 -19.17 -26.10
CA GLN A 907 9.80 -19.54 -25.07
C GLN A 907 9.51 -21.05 -25.18
N VAL A 908 9.90 -21.83 -24.16
CA VAL A 908 9.58 -23.26 -24.10
C VAL A 908 8.15 -23.43 -23.58
N THR A 909 7.24 -23.74 -24.50
CA THR A 909 5.81 -23.89 -24.24
C THR A 909 5.39 -25.36 -24.33
N SER A 910 4.12 -25.64 -24.61
CA SER A 910 3.59 -26.99 -24.74
C SER A 910 2.51 -27.07 -25.81
N ARG A 911 2.44 -28.21 -26.52
CA ARG A 911 1.35 -28.53 -27.45
C ARG A 911 -0.02 -28.42 -26.78
N ILE A 912 -0.13 -28.80 -25.50
CA ILE A 912 -1.41 -28.72 -24.77
C ILE A 912 -1.82 -27.28 -24.40
N GLY A 913 -0.95 -26.29 -24.65
CA GLY A 913 -1.30 -24.87 -24.61
C GLY A 913 -1.99 -24.35 -25.87
N SER A 914 -2.11 -25.18 -26.92
CA SER A 914 -2.92 -24.87 -28.10
C SER A 914 -4.41 -25.00 -27.79
N ILE A 915 -5.18 -23.98 -28.15
CA ILE A 915 -6.63 -23.95 -28.01
C ILE A 915 -7.27 -24.84 -29.09
N SER A 916 -6.77 -24.78 -30.33
CA SER A 916 -7.28 -25.52 -31.48
C SER A 916 -7.03 -27.03 -31.36
N ASP A 917 -5.90 -27.44 -30.78
CA ASP A 917 -5.56 -28.86 -30.53
C ASP A 917 -6.23 -29.42 -29.26
N ASN A 918 -6.99 -28.61 -28.50
CA ASN A 918 -7.61 -29.06 -27.25
C ASN A 918 -8.88 -29.89 -27.48
N SER A 919 -8.69 -31.14 -27.91
CA SER A 919 -9.77 -32.15 -28.08
C SER A 919 -9.94 -33.09 -26.88
N SER A 920 -9.02 -33.06 -25.92
CA SER A 920 -8.95 -34.03 -24.80
C SER A 920 -9.40 -33.48 -23.44
N GLY A 921 -9.42 -32.14 -23.25
CA GLY A 921 -9.77 -31.53 -21.97
C GLY A 921 -8.72 -31.77 -20.86
N GLY A 922 -9.13 -31.53 -19.59
CA GLY A 922 -8.28 -31.70 -18.40
C GLY A 922 -7.09 -30.73 -18.32
N ALA A 923 -6.26 -30.88 -17.27
CA ALA A 923 -5.06 -30.08 -17.05
C ALA A 923 -5.30 -28.56 -17.12
N TYR A 924 -6.42 -28.10 -16.57
CA TYR A 924 -6.98 -26.75 -16.76
C TYR A 924 -5.94 -25.66 -16.50
N ALA A 925 -5.27 -25.71 -15.34
CA ALA A 925 -4.22 -24.77 -14.96
C ALA A 925 -3.03 -24.77 -15.93
N HIS A 926 -2.56 -25.97 -16.32
CA HIS A 926 -1.40 -26.10 -17.19
C HIS A 926 -1.69 -25.59 -18.60
N ARG A 927 -2.80 -26.03 -19.21
CA ARG A 927 -3.24 -25.60 -20.54
C ARG A 927 -3.45 -24.10 -20.60
N ALA A 928 -4.20 -23.55 -19.63
CA ALA A 928 -4.47 -22.12 -19.57
C ALA A 928 -3.18 -21.29 -19.40
N SER A 929 -2.26 -21.73 -18.55
CA SER A 929 -0.99 -21.01 -18.35
C SER A 929 -0.09 -21.04 -19.59
N LYS A 930 0.03 -22.17 -20.30
CA LYS A 930 0.80 -22.24 -21.55
C LYS A 930 0.10 -21.53 -22.72
N GLY A 931 -1.24 -21.53 -22.76
CA GLY A 931 -2.01 -20.68 -23.68
C GLY A 931 -1.78 -19.19 -23.42
N ALA A 932 -1.71 -18.76 -22.15
CA ALA A 932 -1.39 -17.38 -21.79
C ALA A 932 0.04 -17.00 -22.19
N LEU A 933 1.02 -17.89 -22.00
CA LEU A 933 2.39 -17.70 -22.51
C LEU A 933 2.40 -17.48 -24.02
N ASN A 934 1.64 -18.29 -24.77
CA ASN A 934 1.53 -18.17 -26.22
C ASN A 934 0.99 -16.79 -26.65
N VAL A 935 -0.05 -16.30 -25.96
CA VAL A 935 -0.63 -14.95 -26.19
C VAL A 935 0.36 -13.84 -25.83
N PHE A 936 0.99 -13.91 -24.66
CA PHE A 936 1.99 -12.91 -24.26
C PHE A 936 3.16 -12.85 -25.22
N THR A 937 3.60 -14.00 -25.73
CA THR A 937 4.70 -14.06 -26.71
C THR A 937 4.29 -13.47 -28.05
N LYS A 938 3.01 -13.58 -28.44
CA LYS A 938 2.50 -12.91 -29.65
C LYS A 938 2.56 -11.39 -29.53
N SER A 939 2.20 -10.84 -28.38
CA SER A 939 2.37 -9.40 -28.10
C SER A 939 3.85 -9.01 -28.07
N LEU A 940 4.69 -9.76 -27.35
CA LEU A 940 6.14 -9.51 -27.29
C LEU A 940 6.79 -9.51 -28.67
N ALA A 941 6.43 -10.45 -29.54
CA ALA A 941 6.96 -10.51 -30.90
C ALA A 941 6.70 -9.21 -31.67
N ILE A 942 5.49 -8.64 -31.55
CA ILE A 942 5.11 -7.38 -32.20
C ILE A 942 5.85 -6.19 -31.59
N ASP A 943 5.95 -6.14 -30.25
CA ASP A 943 6.58 -5.02 -29.52
C ASP A 943 8.10 -4.99 -29.67
N LEU A 944 8.72 -6.16 -29.85
CA LEU A 944 10.17 -6.35 -29.90
C LEU A 944 10.74 -6.41 -31.33
N GLU A 945 9.93 -6.74 -32.34
CA GLU A 945 10.35 -6.77 -33.74
C GLU A 945 10.97 -5.44 -34.23
N PRO A 946 10.40 -4.25 -33.97
CA PRO A 946 11.02 -2.97 -34.38
C PRO A 946 12.39 -2.70 -33.74
N GLN A 947 12.76 -3.48 -32.72
CA GLN A 947 14.04 -3.41 -32.04
C GLN A 947 15.02 -4.49 -32.51
N ASN A 948 14.71 -5.20 -33.61
CA ASN A 948 15.44 -6.37 -34.10
C ASN A 948 15.58 -7.50 -33.07
N ILE A 949 14.58 -7.68 -32.22
CA ILE A 949 14.53 -8.78 -31.24
C ILE A 949 13.40 -9.74 -31.64
N GLY A 950 13.76 -10.95 -32.09
CA GLY A 950 12.83 -11.98 -32.52
C GLY A 950 12.29 -12.83 -31.36
N CYS A 951 11.12 -13.43 -31.52
CA CYS A 951 10.51 -14.32 -30.53
C CYS A 951 10.15 -15.68 -31.14
N LEU A 952 10.35 -16.77 -30.39
CA LEU A 952 9.98 -18.14 -30.79
C LEU A 952 9.10 -18.81 -29.72
N LEU A 953 8.16 -19.64 -30.17
CA LEU A 953 7.39 -20.57 -29.33
C LEU A 953 7.76 -22.00 -29.70
N LEU A 954 8.39 -22.73 -28.77
CA LEU A 954 8.94 -24.05 -29.01
C LEU A 954 8.22 -25.08 -28.14
N HIS A 955 7.67 -26.12 -28.76
CA HIS A 955 7.17 -27.30 -28.07
C HIS A 955 8.25 -28.39 -28.02
N PRO A 956 8.69 -28.80 -26.82
CA PRO A 956 9.83 -29.72 -26.67
C PRO A 956 9.47 -31.20 -26.92
N GLY A 957 8.20 -31.54 -27.19
CA GLY A 957 7.74 -32.93 -27.16
C GLY A 957 7.39 -33.41 -25.75
N ASN A 958 7.02 -34.69 -25.62
CA ASN A 958 6.83 -35.34 -24.31
C ASN A 958 8.18 -35.84 -23.79
N VAL A 959 8.96 -34.94 -23.20
CA VAL A 959 10.35 -35.20 -22.84
C VAL A 959 10.47 -36.01 -21.55
N ASN A 960 11.35 -37.02 -21.56
CA ASN A 960 11.66 -37.89 -20.44
C ASN A 960 12.43 -37.13 -19.35
N THR A 961 11.72 -36.60 -18.35
CA THR A 961 12.31 -35.78 -17.27
C THR A 961 11.54 -35.99 -15.97
N ALA A 962 12.09 -35.53 -14.84
CA ALA A 962 11.36 -35.48 -13.57
C ALA A 962 10.01 -34.72 -13.69
N TYR A 963 9.89 -33.78 -14.64
CA TYR A 963 8.64 -33.06 -14.91
C TYR A 963 7.53 -33.96 -15.48
N SER A 964 7.91 -34.99 -16.25
CA SER A 964 7.00 -36.00 -16.81
C SER A 964 7.02 -37.31 -16.01
N ASN A 965 7.52 -37.30 -14.76
CA ASN A 965 7.76 -38.50 -13.95
C ASN A 965 8.60 -39.57 -14.68
N PHE A 966 9.49 -39.15 -15.58
CA PHE A 966 10.32 -40.03 -16.42
C PHE A 966 9.53 -40.99 -17.32
N THR A 967 8.34 -40.59 -17.77
CA THR A 967 7.51 -41.39 -18.71
C THR A 967 7.44 -40.76 -20.10
N GLY A 968 8.35 -39.85 -20.42
CA GLY A 968 8.41 -39.18 -21.73
C GLY A 968 8.91 -40.13 -22.83
N ALA A 969 8.49 -39.88 -24.06
CA ALA A 969 8.90 -40.68 -25.23
C ALA A 969 10.11 -40.10 -25.96
N VAL A 970 10.58 -38.91 -25.56
CA VAL A 970 11.67 -38.16 -26.19
C VAL A 970 12.74 -37.89 -25.14
N GLU A 971 13.99 -38.18 -25.43
CA GLU A 971 15.08 -37.87 -24.50
C GLU A 971 15.41 -36.36 -24.49
N PRO A 972 15.86 -35.77 -23.36
CA PRO A 972 16.17 -34.34 -23.27
C PRO A 972 17.12 -33.83 -24.35
N GLU A 973 18.15 -34.60 -24.69
CA GLU A 973 19.13 -34.27 -25.71
C GLU A 973 18.51 -34.21 -27.11
N GLU A 974 17.65 -35.17 -27.46
CA GLU A 974 16.93 -35.20 -28.75
C GLU A 974 15.99 -33.99 -28.88
N SER A 975 15.29 -33.67 -27.79
CA SER A 975 14.40 -32.50 -27.71
C SER A 975 15.15 -31.19 -27.95
N VAL A 976 16.27 -31.01 -27.24
CA VAL A 976 17.11 -29.81 -27.32
C VAL A 976 17.76 -29.68 -28.69
N GLU A 977 18.30 -30.77 -29.26
CA GLU A 977 18.89 -30.74 -30.60
C GLU A 977 17.88 -30.26 -31.66
N GLY A 978 16.64 -30.71 -31.57
CA GLY A 978 15.55 -30.23 -32.42
C GLY A 978 15.26 -28.73 -32.23
N MET A 979 15.08 -28.29 -30.99
CA MET A 979 14.79 -26.89 -30.68
C MET A 979 15.92 -25.94 -31.06
N THR A 980 17.19 -26.31 -30.85
CA THR A 980 18.33 -25.46 -31.20
C THR A 980 18.51 -25.33 -32.70
N ARG A 981 18.20 -26.38 -33.50
CA ARG A 981 18.10 -26.26 -34.97
C ARG A 981 17.04 -25.26 -35.41
N LEU A 982 15.89 -25.20 -34.73
CA LEU A 982 14.85 -24.23 -35.04
C LEU A 982 15.27 -22.81 -34.66
N ILE A 983 15.87 -22.63 -33.47
CA ILE A 983 16.42 -21.34 -33.04
C ILE A 983 17.49 -20.83 -34.03
N ALA A 984 18.39 -21.70 -34.48
CA ALA A 984 19.46 -21.34 -35.41
C ALA A 984 18.97 -20.90 -36.80
N ARG A 985 17.75 -21.31 -37.20
CA ARG A 985 17.13 -20.96 -38.49
C ARG A 985 16.22 -19.73 -38.42
N ALA A 986 15.95 -19.23 -37.22
CA ALA A 986 15.02 -18.12 -37.00
C ALA A 986 15.53 -16.82 -37.61
N LYS A 987 14.64 -16.06 -38.25
CA LYS A 987 14.93 -14.74 -38.82
C LYS A 987 14.02 -13.69 -38.19
N ILE A 988 14.53 -12.45 -38.11
CA ILE A 988 13.70 -11.31 -37.73
C ILE A 988 12.59 -11.13 -38.78
N GLY A 989 11.37 -10.89 -38.33
CA GLY A 989 10.19 -10.79 -39.18
C GLY A 989 9.52 -12.13 -39.51
N ASP A 990 10.08 -13.27 -39.08
CA ASP A 990 9.39 -14.55 -39.20
C ASP A 990 8.04 -14.49 -38.44
N PRO A 991 6.94 -14.97 -39.04
CA PRO A 991 5.67 -14.99 -38.35
C PRO A 991 5.77 -15.92 -37.14
N LEU A 992 5.41 -15.40 -35.95
CA LEU A 992 5.38 -16.22 -34.75
C LEU A 992 4.45 -17.42 -34.95
N ARG A 993 5.00 -18.62 -34.74
CA ARG A 993 4.32 -19.92 -34.84
C ARG A 993 4.71 -20.77 -33.64
N LEU A 994 3.81 -21.66 -33.22
CA LEU A 994 4.13 -22.71 -32.27
C LEU A 994 4.78 -23.88 -33.01
N LEU A 995 6.05 -24.16 -32.76
CA LEU A 995 6.84 -25.12 -33.52
C LEU A 995 7.15 -26.38 -32.71
N HIS A 996 6.91 -27.55 -33.29
CA HIS A 996 7.31 -28.83 -32.72
C HIS A 996 8.82 -29.08 -32.92
N PHE A 997 9.55 -29.48 -31.87
CA PHE A 997 11.02 -29.64 -31.89
C PHE A 997 11.57 -30.52 -33.03
N GLY A 998 10.82 -31.56 -33.45
CA GLY A 998 11.21 -32.51 -34.49
C GLY A 998 11.56 -31.87 -35.84
N LYS A 999 10.59 -31.76 -36.76
CA LYS A 999 10.80 -31.16 -38.10
C LYS A 999 10.44 -29.67 -38.17
N GLY A 1000 10.02 -29.06 -37.06
CA GLY A 1000 9.47 -27.70 -37.05
C GLY A 1000 8.03 -27.63 -37.54
N ASP A 1001 7.28 -28.74 -37.43
CA ASP A 1001 5.87 -28.78 -37.78
C ASP A 1001 5.10 -27.74 -36.96
N ILE A 1002 4.20 -27.02 -37.65
CA ILE A 1002 3.39 -25.96 -37.03
C ILE A 1002 2.27 -26.63 -36.25
N ILE A 1003 2.13 -26.24 -34.99
CA ILE A 1003 0.98 -26.58 -34.16
C ILE A 1003 0.05 -25.36 -34.20
N ASP A 1004 -1.23 -25.59 -34.48
CA ASP A 1004 -2.22 -24.51 -34.51
C ASP A 1004 -2.40 -23.88 -33.12
N TRP A 1005 -2.89 -22.64 -33.07
CA TRP A 1005 -3.00 -21.83 -31.85
C TRP A 1005 -4.00 -22.35 -30.84
#